data_AF-A0A958G570-F1
#
_entry.id   AF-A0A958G570-F1
#
_cell.length_a   1.000
_cell.length_b   1.000
_cell.length_c   1.000
_cell.angle_alpha   90.00
_cell.angle_beta   90.00
_cell.angle_gamma   90.00
#
_symmetry.space_group_name_H-M   'P 1'
#
loop_
_entity.id
_entity.type
_entity.pdbx_description
1 polymer ?
#
loop_
_entity_poly.entity_id
_entity_poly.type
_entity_poly.pdbx_seq_one_letter_code
_entity_poly.pdbx_strand_id
1 'polypeptide(L)'
;MAFEQAFYTSATAGLSGSRGFQFSAASPGLDQAILSQLLPYAQYTAPPGCSPRPTAGEIAHFPVALAFHRLPGGEAVLLRSKYLGTDDSGRSGNFFTHFLVSKDPSEFTTRMMHLLAWEADFWQEGNPQGHQQLAPLAGAGAIGPAQTEMRIAKACDLLTSLVDLVQFENLINCFQTGLNPQRRLIIAAPDEAVAMMVGCLALVLPNNLLERLTFTTYSRNPDRSDALICGTAAGSEFALGAGTEPSRHYLFDFFAKRFPKLPQNTLFARTITRWYREKDIGRLLKFKGFVDRVNIAVEVGQLDHLMALYLMYRSLELPPTARMPALRFFIERRLFRIPQLLDVIINVLKEQAENSGEAARALQALYQAVRDTGEIDPIQTERLRQLLEQRRPQPAPSLDPELNTEALNVSRSSNKAGDALALLKKLAGSGDGAIPVRELDSFFRTAWPEGLIQPDDALALAGPLPKVILRSNRFVESAVNGLLHAQDLLASESGSITSRMLQILKDLESSPLHQTLEDGTRAKLENCLKLTTWMADFSMYKSVNQQLASVQETFATLPTRNHSSRSQVMGKAILRFLTAQGKDEALPHFLNNLRKIHEPLMWDRLGHTLQQLPRNSVISVDAFKILFKFLNDAHRENPNNGLLETIYWEYLMTAF
;
A
#
# COMPACT_ATOMS: atom_id res chain seq x y z
N MET A 1 29.67 21.51 6.15
CA MET A 1 28.79 22.33 5.27
C MET A 1 27.91 23.20 6.15
N ALA A 2 27.45 24.34 5.65
CA ALA A 2 26.82 25.42 6.40
C ALA A 2 25.46 25.78 5.79
N PHE A 3 24.48 26.15 6.62
CA PHE A 3 23.18 26.63 6.14
C PHE A 3 23.26 28.13 5.87
N GLU A 4 22.70 28.57 4.76
CA GLU A 4 22.47 29.99 4.55
C GLU A 4 21.31 30.46 5.45
N GLN A 5 21.37 31.67 5.99
CA GLN A 5 20.35 32.17 6.92
C GLN A 5 19.82 33.54 6.54
N ALA A 6 18.57 33.82 6.91
CA ALA A 6 17.95 35.14 6.75
C ALA A 6 17.02 35.47 7.92
N PHE A 7 16.92 36.75 8.25
CA PHE A 7 16.03 37.28 9.27
C PHE A 7 14.97 38.16 8.63
N TYR A 8 13.71 37.93 8.97
CA TYR A 8 12.58 38.72 8.50
C TYR A 8 11.78 39.26 9.68
N THR A 9 11.56 40.58 9.71
CA THR A 9 10.76 41.25 10.75
C THR A 9 10.40 42.67 10.31
N SER A 10 9.59 43.38 11.10
CA SER A 10 9.41 44.82 10.93
C SER A 10 10.69 45.54 11.37
N ALA A 11 11.32 46.28 10.46
CA ALA A 11 12.58 46.99 10.72
C ALA A 11 12.52 48.45 10.26
N THR A 12 13.25 49.32 10.95
CA THR A 12 13.43 50.73 10.56
C THR A 12 14.44 50.90 9.42
N ALA A 13 15.40 49.98 9.32
CA ALA A 13 16.33 49.81 8.21
C ALA A 13 16.62 48.32 8.01
N GLY A 14 16.49 47.81 6.79
CA GLY A 14 16.81 46.44 6.40
C GLY A 14 17.30 46.39 4.96
N LEU A 15 17.27 45.20 4.35
CA LEU A 15 17.87 44.98 3.03
C LEU A 15 17.18 45.76 1.89
N SER A 16 15.91 46.13 2.04
CA SER A 16 15.21 46.94 1.04
C SER A 16 15.35 48.45 1.25
N GLY A 17 15.95 48.88 2.37
CA GLY A 17 16.12 50.30 2.73
C GLY A 17 14.84 51.06 3.09
N SER A 18 13.67 50.40 3.05
CA SER A 18 12.37 50.95 3.44
C SER A 18 12.06 50.69 4.92
N ARG A 19 11.05 51.34 5.50
CA ARG A 19 10.52 50.97 6.82
C ARG A 19 9.45 49.88 6.69
N GLY A 20 9.33 49.03 7.70
CA GLY A 20 8.29 47.99 7.79
C GLY A 20 8.85 46.58 7.61
N PHE A 21 7.95 45.64 7.28
CA PHE A 21 8.30 44.22 7.11
C PHE A 21 9.21 44.01 5.90
N GLN A 22 10.39 43.45 6.17
CA GLN A 22 11.40 43.13 5.16
C GLN A 22 12.39 42.11 5.72
N PHE A 23 13.25 41.58 4.86
CA PHE A 23 14.47 40.91 5.34
C PHE A 23 15.39 41.95 5.98
N SER A 24 15.66 41.80 7.28
CA SER A 24 16.55 42.69 8.01
C SER A 24 18.01 42.27 7.88
N ALA A 25 18.26 40.99 7.61
CA ALA A 25 19.59 40.43 7.43
C ALA A 25 19.55 39.15 6.57
N ALA A 26 20.61 38.88 5.81
CA ALA A 26 20.76 37.63 5.05
C ALA A 26 22.22 37.22 4.88
N SER A 27 22.45 35.92 4.67
CA SER A 27 23.76 35.39 4.29
C SER A 27 24.07 35.60 2.81
N PRO A 28 25.36 35.69 2.42
CA PRO A 28 25.75 35.99 1.04
C PRO A 28 25.28 35.00 -0.01
N GLY A 29 24.99 33.75 0.36
CA GLY A 29 24.51 32.72 -0.57
C GLY A 29 23.02 32.85 -0.93
N LEU A 30 22.29 33.79 -0.32
CA LEU A 30 20.88 34.09 -0.61
C LEU A 30 20.76 35.33 -1.49
N ASP A 31 20.52 35.10 -2.78
CA ASP A 31 20.22 36.18 -3.71
C ASP A 31 18.76 36.67 -3.60
N GLN A 32 18.42 37.73 -4.33
CA GLN A 32 17.09 38.32 -4.34
C GLN A 32 16.00 37.36 -4.87
N ALA A 33 16.36 36.41 -5.75
CA ALA A 33 15.40 35.45 -6.27
C ALA A 33 14.99 34.45 -5.18
N ILE A 34 15.96 33.95 -4.39
CA ILE A 34 15.68 33.08 -3.24
C ILE A 34 14.93 33.84 -2.15
N LEU A 35 15.35 35.06 -1.79
CA LEU A 35 14.64 35.88 -0.79
C LEU A 35 13.19 36.15 -1.18
N SER A 36 12.92 36.40 -2.47
CA SER A 36 11.57 36.57 -3.00
C SER A 36 10.73 35.28 -2.87
N GLN A 37 11.35 34.11 -3.03
CA GLN A 37 10.70 32.81 -2.82
C GLN A 37 10.46 32.48 -1.34
N LEU A 38 11.26 33.03 -0.42
CA LEU A 38 11.05 32.87 1.03
C LEU A 38 9.90 33.72 1.57
N LEU A 39 9.65 34.88 0.94
CA LEU A 39 8.69 35.89 1.41
C LEU A 39 7.27 35.35 1.67
N PRO A 40 6.67 34.48 0.83
CA PRO A 40 5.36 33.90 1.11
C PRO A 40 5.28 33.12 2.43
N TYR A 41 6.40 32.57 2.91
CA TYR A 41 6.46 31.80 4.15
C TYR A 41 6.78 32.67 5.38
N ALA A 42 7.16 33.93 5.18
CA ALA A 42 7.44 34.90 6.24
C ALA A 42 6.13 35.48 6.81
N GLN A 43 5.32 34.62 7.42
CA GLN A 43 4.01 34.99 7.96
C GLN A 43 3.82 34.44 9.37
N TYR A 44 3.21 35.26 10.22
CA TYR A 44 2.73 34.84 11.53
C TYR A 44 1.51 35.68 11.90
N THR A 45 0.49 35.07 12.48
CA THR A 45 -0.66 35.78 13.02
C THR A 45 -0.94 35.26 14.42
N ALA A 46 -1.19 36.17 15.38
CA ALA A 46 -1.52 35.78 16.75
C ALA A 46 -2.73 34.83 16.81
N PRO A 47 -2.79 33.93 17.82
CA PRO A 47 -3.91 33.03 18.02
C PRO A 47 -5.27 33.76 18.08
N PRO A 48 -6.35 33.05 17.73
CA PRO A 48 -7.72 33.56 17.86
C PRO A 48 -8.03 33.92 19.32
N GLY A 49 -8.89 34.92 19.52
CA GLY A 49 -9.32 35.34 20.86
C GLY A 49 -8.27 36.09 21.69
N CYS A 50 -7.06 36.31 21.16
CA CYS A 50 -6.04 37.12 21.82
C CYS A 50 -6.37 38.62 21.78
N SER A 51 -5.93 39.34 22.82
CA SER A 51 -5.99 40.81 22.86
C SER A 51 -5.27 41.43 21.64
N PRO A 52 -5.81 42.50 21.03
CA PRO A 52 -5.11 43.26 19.98
C PRO A 52 -3.78 43.89 20.45
N ARG A 53 -3.57 44.01 21.75
CA ARG A 53 -2.34 44.49 22.40
C ARG A 53 -2.00 43.56 23.57
N PRO A 54 -1.45 42.37 23.28
CA PRO A 54 -1.11 41.42 24.32
C PRO A 54 0.09 41.93 25.13
N THR A 55 0.08 41.66 26.42
CA THR A 55 1.20 41.89 27.34
C THR A 55 2.37 40.94 27.04
N ALA A 56 3.56 41.27 27.53
CA ALA A 56 4.73 40.38 27.38
C ALA A 56 4.47 38.97 27.96
N GLY A 57 3.71 38.88 29.05
CA GLY A 57 3.31 37.60 29.65
C GLY A 57 2.37 36.79 28.75
N GLU A 58 1.41 37.44 28.07
CA GLU A 58 0.54 36.76 27.11
C GLU A 58 1.31 36.34 25.85
N ILE A 59 2.21 37.18 25.34
CA ILE A 59 3.06 36.88 24.17
C ILE A 59 3.93 35.64 24.43
N ALA A 60 4.44 35.48 25.67
CA ALA A 60 5.25 34.32 26.02
C ALA A 60 4.50 32.96 25.89
N HIS A 61 3.16 32.99 25.86
CA HIS A 61 2.32 31.81 25.67
C HIS A 61 1.82 31.65 24.23
N PHE A 62 2.18 32.57 23.32
CA PHE A 62 1.80 32.43 21.92
C PHE A 62 2.64 31.32 21.27
N PRO A 63 2.03 30.48 20.40
CA PRO A 63 2.71 29.35 19.80
C PRO A 63 3.82 29.83 18.88
N VAL A 64 4.93 29.10 18.86
CA VAL A 64 5.98 29.26 17.87
C VAL A 64 5.57 28.50 16.59
N ALA A 65 5.89 29.05 15.42
CA ALA A 65 5.67 28.35 14.16
C ALA A 65 7.02 27.87 13.61
N LEU A 66 7.33 26.59 13.79
CA LEU A 66 8.41 25.92 13.09
C LEU A 66 7.83 25.30 11.82
N ALA A 67 8.41 25.60 10.67
CA ALA A 67 7.94 25.07 9.41
C ALA A 67 9.07 24.59 8.51
N PHE A 68 8.78 23.58 7.70
CA PHE A 68 9.66 23.03 6.70
C PHE A 68 8.96 22.99 5.34
N HIS A 69 9.61 23.59 4.35
CA HIS A 69 9.09 23.74 2.99
C HIS A 69 10.16 23.40 1.94
N ARG A 70 9.69 23.12 0.73
CA ARG A 70 10.53 22.99 -0.47
C ARG A 70 10.24 24.16 -1.40
N LEU A 71 11.29 24.83 -1.85
CA LEU A 71 11.16 25.89 -2.84
C LEU A 71 11.03 25.29 -4.25
N PRO A 72 10.44 26.02 -5.21
CA PRO A 72 10.38 25.59 -6.61
C PRO A 72 11.76 25.28 -7.23
N GLY A 73 12.82 25.94 -6.78
CA GLY A 73 14.20 25.69 -7.21
C GLY A 73 14.82 24.39 -6.67
N GLY A 74 14.11 23.69 -5.78
CA GLY A 74 14.54 22.43 -5.19
C GLY A 74 15.17 22.60 -3.80
N GLU A 75 15.50 23.83 -3.37
CA GLU A 75 16.04 24.12 -2.05
C GLU A 75 15.09 23.67 -0.93
N ALA A 76 15.68 23.34 0.22
CA ALA A 76 14.97 23.01 1.43
C ALA A 76 15.09 24.17 2.43
N VAL A 77 13.97 24.50 3.07
CA VAL A 77 13.86 25.64 3.98
C VAL A 77 13.29 25.17 5.31
N LEU A 78 14.01 25.44 6.39
CA LEU A 78 13.51 25.33 7.76
C LEU A 78 13.42 26.74 8.34
N LEU A 79 12.26 27.10 8.90
CA LEU A 79 12.04 28.43 9.46
C LEU A 79 11.37 28.36 10.83
N ARG A 80 11.66 29.33 11.68
CA ARG A 80 11.00 29.52 12.98
C ARG A 80 10.48 30.95 13.10
N SER A 81 9.18 31.08 13.30
CA SER A 81 8.49 32.35 13.51
C SER A 81 7.95 32.50 14.92
N LYS A 82 8.15 33.68 15.53
CA LYS A 82 7.65 34.03 16.87
C LYS A 82 7.00 35.41 16.86
N TYR A 83 5.88 35.56 17.57
CA TYR A 83 5.23 36.85 17.74
C TYR A 83 6.04 37.77 18.66
N LEU A 84 6.18 39.04 18.28
CA LEU A 84 6.91 40.06 19.03
C LEU A 84 6.03 41.15 19.64
N GLY A 85 4.74 41.23 19.26
CA GLY A 85 3.85 42.29 19.75
C GLY A 85 3.74 43.45 18.78
N THR A 86 4.17 44.63 19.21
CA THR A 86 4.16 45.85 18.38
C THR A 86 5.52 46.05 17.71
N ASP A 87 5.53 46.64 16.52
CA ASP A 87 6.77 47.15 15.91
C ASP A 87 7.17 48.53 16.48
N ASP A 88 8.30 49.07 16.04
CA ASP A 88 8.83 50.38 16.46
C ASP A 88 7.87 51.55 16.20
N SER A 89 6.87 51.37 15.34
CA SER A 89 5.82 52.37 15.07
C SER A 89 4.61 52.26 16.00
N GLY A 90 4.60 51.27 16.89
CA GLY A 90 3.48 50.95 17.78
C GLY A 90 2.38 50.13 17.09
N ARG A 91 2.59 49.65 15.87
CA ARG A 91 1.62 48.83 15.14
C ARG A 91 1.68 47.39 15.65
N SER A 92 0.56 46.89 16.16
CA SER A 92 0.42 45.48 16.56
C SER A 92 0.61 44.54 15.37
N GLY A 93 1.07 43.31 15.65
CA GLY A 93 1.23 42.27 14.64
C GLY A 93 2.68 41.99 14.26
N ASN A 94 3.66 42.55 14.98
CA ASN A 94 5.06 42.29 14.70
C ASN A 94 5.43 40.83 15.05
N PHE A 95 6.27 40.24 14.22
CA PHE A 95 6.82 38.92 14.40
C PHE A 95 8.24 38.88 13.83
N PHE A 96 8.98 37.85 14.22
CA PHE A 96 10.31 37.57 13.71
C PHE A 96 10.36 36.17 13.14
N THR A 97 10.92 36.03 11.94
CA THR A 97 11.18 34.75 11.30
C THR A 97 12.67 34.60 11.04
N HIS A 98 13.26 33.51 11.54
CA HIS A 98 14.60 33.06 11.18
C HIS A 98 14.47 31.93 10.16
N PHE A 99 15.10 32.11 9.00
CA PHE A 99 15.19 31.12 7.92
C PHE A 99 16.55 30.43 7.93
N LEU A 100 16.55 29.13 7.71
CA LEU A 100 17.70 28.32 7.34
C LEU A 100 17.42 27.67 5.98
N VAL A 101 18.33 27.84 5.04
CA VAL A 101 18.20 27.39 3.65
C VAL A 101 19.36 26.49 3.29
N SER A 102 19.07 25.36 2.65
CA SER A 102 20.06 24.49 2.03
C SER A 102 19.72 24.23 0.56
N LYS A 103 20.76 24.29 -0.28
CA LYS A 103 20.69 23.90 -1.69
C LYS A 103 20.74 22.39 -1.89
N ASP A 104 21.17 21.64 -0.87
CA ASP A 104 21.12 20.18 -0.85
C ASP A 104 20.06 19.74 0.16
N PRO A 105 18.84 19.37 -0.29
CA PRO A 105 17.76 18.90 0.59
C PRO A 105 18.16 17.74 1.49
N SER A 106 19.13 16.93 1.06
CA SER A 106 19.61 15.79 1.83
C SER A 106 20.31 16.22 3.12
N GLU A 107 20.82 17.45 3.20
CA GLU A 107 21.37 18.02 4.43
C GLU A 107 20.33 18.16 5.53
N PHE A 108 19.08 18.44 5.18
CA PHE A 108 17.98 18.41 6.15
C PHE A 108 17.49 16.97 6.37
N THR A 109 17.31 16.15 5.33
CA THR A 109 16.64 14.84 5.47
C THR A 109 17.49 13.76 6.13
N THR A 110 18.80 13.71 5.85
CA THR A 110 19.73 12.82 6.59
C THR A 110 19.89 13.22 8.06
N ARG A 111 19.45 14.44 8.40
CA ARG A 111 19.56 15.04 9.72
C ARG A 111 18.21 15.45 10.28
N MET A 112 17.09 14.92 9.76
CA MET A 112 15.73 15.30 10.15
C MET A 112 15.37 15.04 11.62
N MET A 113 16.33 14.51 12.38
CA MET A 113 16.52 14.85 13.79
C MET A 113 16.40 16.36 14.09
N HIS A 114 16.50 17.29 13.13
CA HIS A 114 16.23 18.71 13.31
C HIS A 114 14.76 19.07 13.60
N LEU A 115 13.82 18.13 13.68
CA LEU A 115 12.57 18.39 14.40
C LEU A 115 12.77 18.57 15.91
N LEU A 116 13.87 18.03 16.42
CA LEU A 116 14.42 18.42 17.71
C LEU A 116 14.90 19.87 17.73
N ALA A 117 15.19 20.46 16.57
CA ALA A 117 15.62 21.84 16.49
C ALA A 117 14.52 22.83 16.86
N TRP A 118 13.27 22.43 17.11
CA TRP A 118 12.24 23.27 17.71
C TRP A 118 12.75 24.25 18.80
N GLU A 119 13.62 23.75 19.69
CA GLU A 119 14.31 24.50 20.76
C GLU A 119 15.83 24.50 20.58
N ALA A 120 16.34 24.57 19.35
CA ALA A 120 17.79 24.70 19.18
C ALA A 120 18.27 26.12 19.50
N ASP A 121 19.41 26.20 20.18
CA ASP A 121 20.02 27.46 20.62
C ASP A 121 20.47 28.37 19.47
N PHE A 122 20.54 27.85 18.24
CA PHE A 122 20.85 28.65 17.06
C PHE A 122 19.68 29.54 16.61
N TRP A 123 18.45 29.29 17.08
CA TRP A 123 17.31 30.13 16.74
C TRP A 123 17.44 31.51 17.39
N GLN A 124 17.42 32.54 16.56
CA GLN A 124 17.30 33.91 17.03
C GLN A 124 15.84 34.27 17.29
N GLU A 125 15.62 35.25 18.16
CA GLU A 125 14.28 35.80 18.47
C GLU A 125 14.13 37.26 18.02
N GLY A 126 15.14 37.79 17.33
CA GLY A 126 15.21 39.15 16.83
C GLY A 126 16.51 39.39 16.07
N ASN A 127 16.73 40.62 15.61
CA ASN A 127 18.03 41.05 15.06
C ASN A 127 18.70 42.05 16.03
N PRO A 128 19.25 41.58 17.18
CA PRO A 128 19.73 42.47 18.23
C PRO A 128 20.96 43.30 17.83
N GLN A 129 21.73 42.86 16.83
CA GLN A 129 22.95 43.55 16.38
C GLN A 129 22.69 44.49 15.18
N GLY A 130 21.49 44.47 14.59
CA GLY A 130 21.15 45.29 13.42
C GLY A 130 22.00 45.01 12.18
N HIS A 131 22.73 43.89 12.16
CA HIS A 131 23.57 43.52 11.02
C HIS A 131 22.69 43.17 9.82
N GLN A 132 23.07 43.65 8.65
CA GLN A 132 22.41 43.30 7.39
C GLN A 132 23.02 42.06 6.72
N GLN A 133 24.26 41.72 7.07
CA GLN A 133 24.97 40.56 6.54
C GLN A 133 25.18 39.52 7.64
N LEU A 134 24.72 38.29 7.39
CA LEU A 134 24.88 37.15 8.30
C LEU A 134 25.96 36.21 7.78
N ALA A 135 26.83 35.70 8.64
CA ALA A 135 27.65 34.56 8.25
C ALA A 135 26.76 33.34 8.02
N PRO A 136 27.02 32.47 7.01
CA PRO A 136 26.35 31.17 6.94
C PRO A 136 26.51 30.42 8.25
N LEU A 137 25.44 29.77 8.71
CA LEU A 137 25.43 29.01 9.94
C LEU A 137 26.23 27.72 9.72
N ALA A 138 27.51 27.74 10.11
CA ALA A 138 28.39 26.58 10.08
C ALA A 138 27.70 25.41 10.77
N GLY A 139 27.42 24.36 9.98
CA GLY A 139 26.42 23.32 10.22
C GLY A 139 25.76 23.41 11.57
N ALA A 140 24.55 23.99 11.63
CA ALA A 140 23.67 24.01 12.81
C ALA A 140 23.95 22.77 13.65
N GLY A 141 24.68 22.95 14.76
CA GLY A 141 25.54 21.92 15.34
C GLY A 141 24.87 20.55 15.29
N ALA A 142 25.56 19.55 14.74
CA ALA A 142 25.07 18.18 14.79
C ALA A 142 24.69 17.91 16.25
N ILE A 143 23.39 17.74 16.51
CA ILE A 143 22.89 17.42 17.84
C ILE A 143 23.64 16.15 18.21
N GLY A 144 24.47 16.22 19.24
CA GLY A 144 25.28 15.06 19.63
C GLY A 144 24.37 13.87 19.92
N PRO A 145 24.86 12.62 19.80
CA PRO A 145 24.06 11.43 20.08
C PRO A 145 23.32 11.51 21.43
N ALA A 146 23.96 12.03 22.48
CA ALA A 146 23.34 12.22 23.80
C ALA A 146 22.16 13.21 23.80
N GLN A 147 22.30 14.34 23.12
CA GLN A 147 21.20 15.33 23.01
C GLN A 147 20.06 14.78 22.15
N THR A 148 20.38 13.94 21.18
CA THR A 148 19.41 13.24 20.32
C THR A 148 18.57 12.28 21.15
N GLU A 149 19.23 11.41 21.91
CA GLU A 149 18.58 10.46 22.80
C GLU A 149 17.72 11.18 23.85
N MET A 150 18.24 12.25 24.47
CA MET A 150 17.49 13.05 25.44
C MET A 150 16.20 13.62 24.85
N ARG A 151 16.26 14.15 23.63
CA ARG A 151 15.07 14.75 23.02
C ARG A 151 14.11 13.70 22.45
N ILE A 152 14.59 12.54 21.99
CA ILE A 152 13.71 11.39 21.68
C ILE A 152 13.01 10.93 22.96
N ALA A 153 13.72 10.86 24.09
CA ALA A 153 13.12 10.52 25.38
C ALA A 153 12.04 11.54 25.79
N LYS A 154 12.32 12.85 25.67
CA LYS A 154 11.31 13.92 25.89
C LYS A 154 10.10 13.73 24.98
N ALA A 155 10.30 13.40 23.71
CA ALA A 155 9.21 13.11 22.77
C ALA A 155 8.40 11.87 23.18
N CYS A 156 9.06 10.79 23.64
CA CYS A 156 8.37 9.62 24.19
C CYS A 156 7.53 9.96 25.42
N ASP A 157 8.07 10.75 26.36
CA ASP A 157 7.37 11.19 27.56
C ASP A 157 6.15 12.05 27.21
N LEU A 158 6.32 12.99 26.29
CA LEU A 158 5.25 13.87 25.84
C LEU A 158 4.16 13.11 25.08
N LEU A 159 4.54 12.20 24.17
CA LEU A 159 3.58 11.33 23.47
C LEU A 159 2.84 10.41 24.43
N THR A 160 3.48 9.91 25.49
CA THR A 160 2.83 9.03 26.47
C THR A 160 1.89 9.80 27.41
N SER A 161 2.19 11.07 27.68
CA SER A 161 1.43 11.90 28.64
C SER A 161 0.31 12.72 28.00
N LEU A 162 0.53 13.28 26.80
CA LEU A 162 -0.40 14.22 26.16
C LEU A 162 -1.25 13.60 25.05
N VAL A 163 -0.75 12.53 24.43
CA VAL A 163 -1.38 11.91 23.26
C VAL A 163 -1.86 10.52 23.65
N ASP A 164 -3.16 10.25 23.51
CA ASP A 164 -3.61 8.87 23.49
C ASP A 164 -2.84 8.17 22.37
N LEU A 165 -1.99 7.20 22.71
CA LEU A 165 -1.09 6.55 21.75
C LEU A 165 -1.85 5.85 20.62
N VAL A 166 -3.13 5.54 20.83
CA VAL A 166 -4.04 5.11 19.74
C VAL A 166 -4.17 6.19 18.67
N GLN A 167 -4.25 7.46 19.08
CA GLN A 167 -4.31 8.60 18.16
C GLN A 167 -2.96 8.88 17.50
N PHE A 168 -1.84 8.62 18.18
CA PHE A 168 -0.53 8.68 17.52
C PHE A 168 -0.41 7.60 16.44
N GLU A 169 -0.85 6.37 16.71
CA GLU A 169 -0.92 5.29 15.72
C GLU A 169 -1.80 5.68 14.51
N ASN A 170 -2.99 6.23 14.79
CA ASN A 170 -3.90 6.74 13.77
C ASN A 170 -3.27 7.89 12.97
N LEU A 171 -2.48 8.75 13.60
CA LEU A 171 -1.76 9.83 12.94
C LEU A 171 -0.70 9.27 11.97
N ILE A 172 0.06 8.24 12.37
CA ILE A 172 0.99 7.55 11.46
C ILE A 172 0.21 6.95 10.27
N ASN A 173 -0.94 6.32 10.50
CA ASN A 173 -1.77 5.78 9.41
C ASN A 173 -2.31 6.87 8.48
N CYS A 174 -2.81 7.98 9.04
CA CYS A 174 -3.25 9.14 8.26
C CYS A 174 -2.12 9.76 7.47
N PHE A 175 -0.90 9.76 8.00
CA PHE A 175 0.27 10.22 7.27
C PHE A 175 0.53 9.29 6.08
N GLN A 176 0.41 7.97 6.29
CA GLN A 176 0.56 6.99 5.23
C GLN A 176 -0.50 7.15 4.12
N THR A 177 -1.76 7.41 4.47
CA THR A 177 -2.83 7.62 3.48
C THR A 177 -2.84 9.04 2.90
N GLY A 178 -2.39 10.03 3.66
CA GLY A 178 -2.39 11.45 3.29
C GLY A 178 -1.41 11.78 2.17
N LEU A 179 -0.31 11.03 2.07
CA LEU A 179 0.65 11.15 0.97
C LEU A 179 0.10 10.70 -0.40
N ASN A 180 -1.08 10.05 -0.46
CA ASN A 180 -1.80 9.69 -1.69
C ASN A 180 -3.28 9.34 -1.38
N PRO A 181 -4.26 10.28 -1.45
CA PRO A 181 -4.46 11.27 -2.52
C PRO A 181 -4.28 12.76 -2.11
N GLN A 182 -3.17 13.13 -1.45
CA GLN A 182 -2.90 14.50 -0.96
C GLN A 182 -3.95 15.03 0.04
N ARG A 183 -4.31 14.23 1.03
CA ARG A 183 -5.08 14.73 2.19
C ARG A 183 -4.12 15.36 3.18
N ARG A 184 -4.34 16.64 3.52
CA ARG A 184 -3.56 17.34 4.54
C ARG A 184 -3.94 16.85 5.94
N LEU A 185 -2.98 16.84 6.86
CA LEU A 185 -3.19 16.50 8.27
C LEU A 185 -3.21 17.81 9.08
N ILE A 186 -4.35 18.10 9.70
CA ILE A 186 -4.49 19.23 10.62
C ILE A 186 -4.41 18.69 12.04
N ILE A 187 -3.53 19.27 12.86
CA ILE A 187 -3.32 18.89 14.25
C ILE A 187 -3.63 20.09 15.14
N ALA A 188 -4.74 20.05 15.87
CA ALA A 188 -5.05 21.06 16.88
C ALA A 188 -4.48 20.58 18.23
N ALA A 189 -3.29 21.05 18.56
CA ALA A 189 -2.55 20.73 19.78
C ALA A 189 -1.58 21.88 20.10
N PRO A 190 -0.96 21.92 21.30
CA PRO A 190 0.19 22.78 21.54
C PRO A 190 1.25 22.55 20.46
N ASP A 191 1.85 23.64 20.00
CA ASP A 191 2.88 23.71 18.98
C ASP A 191 4.09 22.80 19.29
N GLU A 192 4.53 22.73 20.55
CA GLU A 192 5.56 21.78 20.98
C GLU A 192 5.13 20.33 20.74
N ALA A 193 3.89 19.98 21.02
CA ALA A 193 3.38 18.63 20.79
C ALA A 193 3.32 18.31 19.29
N VAL A 194 2.94 19.27 18.45
CA VAL A 194 3.00 19.13 16.99
C VAL A 194 4.42 18.90 16.52
N ALA A 195 5.39 19.69 17.00
CA ALA A 195 6.81 19.53 16.67
C ALA A 195 7.32 18.13 17.03
N MET A 196 6.99 17.63 18.22
CA MET A 196 7.40 16.30 18.67
C MET A 196 6.75 15.18 17.84
N MET A 197 5.45 15.27 17.53
CA MET A 197 4.78 14.28 16.67
C MET A 197 5.41 14.21 15.28
N VAL A 198 5.69 15.36 14.67
CA VAL A 198 6.36 15.42 13.37
C VAL A 198 7.80 14.88 13.49
N GLY A 199 8.50 15.18 14.58
CA GLY A 199 9.85 14.66 14.88
C GLY A 199 9.91 13.14 14.97
N CYS A 200 8.96 12.55 15.69
CA CYS A 200 8.85 11.10 15.80
C CYS A 200 8.54 10.45 14.46
N LEU A 201 7.64 11.03 13.66
CA LEU A 201 7.42 10.57 12.29
C LEU A 201 8.69 10.63 11.46
N ALA A 202 9.41 11.74 11.51
CA ALA A 202 10.61 11.94 10.72
C ALA A 202 11.74 10.96 11.09
N LEU A 203 11.82 10.53 12.35
CA LEU A 203 12.83 9.57 12.80
C LEU A 203 12.71 8.20 12.12
N VAL A 204 11.50 7.81 11.72
CA VAL A 204 11.20 6.44 11.27
C VAL A 204 10.93 6.33 9.78
N LEU A 205 10.91 7.45 9.04
CA LEU A 205 10.62 7.44 7.60
C LEU A 205 11.88 7.25 6.76
N PRO A 206 11.78 6.55 5.61
CA PRO A 206 12.79 6.55 4.57
C PRO A 206 13.09 7.95 4.02
N ASN A 207 14.34 8.21 3.62
CA ASN A 207 14.79 9.53 3.16
C ASN A 207 13.97 10.07 1.98
N ASN A 208 13.57 9.22 1.04
CA ASN A 208 12.74 9.63 -0.10
C ASN A 208 11.31 10.06 0.29
N LEU A 209 10.80 9.58 1.43
CA LEU A 209 9.51 10.03 1.97
C LEU A 209 9.69 11.27 2.86
N LEU A 210 10.82 11.36 3.57
CA LEU A 210 11.22 12.54 4.32
C LEU A 210 11.37 13.78 3.41
N GLU A 211 11.95 13.62 2.23
CA GLU A 211 12.09 14.71 1.24
C GLU A 211 10.76 15.30 0.77
N ARG A 212 9.68 14.53 0.91
CA ARG A 212 8.30 14.92 0.55
C ARG A 212 7.52 15.47 1.75
N LEU A 213 8.07 15.40 2.96
CA LEU A 213 7.44 15.95 4.15
C LEU A 213 7.50 17.47 4.08
N THR A 214 6.35 18.13 4.24
CA THR A 214 6.25 19.56 4.53
C THR A 214 5.39 19.74 5.77
N PHE A 215 5.75 20.67 6.64
CA PHE A 215 5.00 20.88 7.88
C PHE A 215 5.05 22.32 8.36
N THR A 216 4.08 22.70 9.19
CA THR A 216 4.17 23.83 10.12
C THR A 216 3.56 23.43 11.47
N THR A 217 4.19 23.80 12.58
CA THR A 217 3.66 23.52 13.93
C THR A 217 2.55 24.46 14.36
N TYR A 218 2.41 25.60 13.67
CA TYR A 218 1.35 26.56 13.95
C TYR A 218 0.98 27.35 12.70
N SER A 219 -0.31 27.40 12.40
CA SER A 219 -0.94 28.36 11.51
C SER A 219 -2.29 28.75 12.11
N ARG A 220 -2.62 30.05 12.07
CA ARG A 220 -3.97 30.51 12.43
C ARG A 220 -5.03 30.01 11.46
N ASN A 221 -4.67 29.83 10.18
CA ASN A 221 -5.58 29.39 9.12
C ASN A 221 -4.96 28.21 8.35
N PRO A 222 -5.19 26.96 8.79
CA PRO A 222 -4.58 25.78 8.18
C PRO A 222 -5.04 25.54 6.74
N ASP A 223 -6.20 26.04 6.32
CA ASP A 223 -6.68 25.87 4.93
C ASP A 223 -5.84 26.59 3.90
N ARG A 224 -5.16 27.67 4.31
CA ARG A 224 -4.26 28.46 3.45
C ARG A 224 -2.83 27.90 3.39
N SER A 225 -2.51 26.91 4.22
CA SER A 225 -1.18 26.29 4.23
C SER A 225 -1.06 25.21 3.17
N ASP A 226 0.00 25.22 2.37
CA ASP A 226 0.34 24.15 1.43
C ASP A 226 1.07 22.97 2.11
N ALA A 227 1.35 23.07 3.41
CA ALA A 227 2.03 22.03 4.16
C ALA A 227 1.18 20.76 4.30
N LEU A 228 1.83 19.59 4.19
CA LEU A 228 1.21 18.29 4.40
C LEU A 228 0.69 18.14 5.83
N ILE A 229 1.47 18.59 6.82
CA ILE A 229 1.08 18.62 8.24
C ILE A 229 0.97 20.08 8.70
N CYS A 230 -0.17 20.46 9.24
CA CYS A 230 -0.41 21.80 9.75
C CYS A 230 -0.92 21.76 11.18
N GLY A 231 -0.13 22.30 12.11
CA GLY A 231 -0.57 22.57 13.47
C GLY A 231 -1.45 23.81 13.55
N THR A 232 -2.37 23.83 14.51
CA THR A 232 -3.22 24.99 14.81
C THR A 232 -3.51 25.09 16.30
N ALA A 233 -3.72 26.31 16.80
CA ALA A 233 -4.07 26.56 18.19
C ALA A 233 -5.57 26.31 18.48
N ALA A 234 -5.92 26.17 19.76
CA ALA A 234 -7.31 26.07 20.19
C ALA A 234 -8.14 27.27 19.70
N GLY A 235 -9.39 27.02 19.30
CA GLY A 235 -10.34 28.06 18.88
C GLY A 235 -10.05 28.71 17.52
N SER A 236 -9.14 28.15 16.70
CA SER A 236 -8.85 28.70 15.37
C SER A 236 -10.11 28.80 14.52
N GLU A 237 -10.23 29.84 13.70
CA GLU A 237 -11.35 30.14 12.79
C GLU A 237 -11.63 29.03 11.75
N PHE A 238 -10.85 27.95 11.77
CA PHE A 238 -11.15 26.73 11.04
C PHE A 238 -12.55 26.24 11.43
N ALA A 239 -13.52 26.44 10.53
CA ALA A 239 -14.90 26.10 10.75
C ALA A 239 -15.04 24.58 10.85
N LEU A 240 -14.98 24.05 12.06
CA LEU A 240 -15.24 22.66 12.41
C LEU A 240 -16.73 22.25 12.24
N GLY A 241 -17.50 23.08 11.52
CA GLY A 241 -18.95 22.97 11.36
C GLY A 241 -19.34 21.87 10.38
N ALA A 242 -20.54 21.31 10.60
CA ALA A 242 -21.16 20.14 9.99
C ALA A 242 -21.37 20.16 8.44
N GLY A 243 -20.52 20.84 7.68
CA GLY A 243 -20.61 20.96 6.22
C GLY A 243 -19.29 21.12 5.47
N THR A 244 -18.12 21.19 6.12
CA THR A 244 -16.85 21.01 5.42
C THR A 244 -16.73 19.54 5.03
N GLU A 245 -16.66 19.26 3.73
CA GLU A 245 -16.55 17.88 3.26
C GLU A 245 -15.38 17.16 3.98
N PRO A 246 -15.62 16.02 4.63
CA PRO A 246 -14.58 15.16 5.23
C PRO A 246 -13.52 14.66 4.22
N SER A 247 -13.57 15.12 2.97
CA SER A 247 -12.85 14.60 1.82
C SER A 247 -11.43 15.16 1.65
N ARG A 248 -11.11 16.33 2.22
CA ARG A 248 -9.84 17.06 1.95
C ARG A 248 -8.76 16.97 3.02
N HIS A 249 -9.12 16.71 4.28
CA HIS A 249 -8.16 16.72 5.39
C HIS A 249 -8.48 15.67 6.45
N TYR A 250 -7.45 15.20 7.16
CA TYR A 250 -7.59 14.49 8.42
C TYR A 250 -7.39 15.47 9.57
N LEU A 251 -8.33 15.49 10.52
CA LEU A 251 -8.27 16.37 11.69
C LEU A 251 -8.01 15.57 12.97
N PHE A 252 -6.92 15.90 13.65
CA PHE A 252 -6.61 15.44 15.01
C PHE A 252 -6.74 16.62 15.96
N ASP A 253 -7.86 16.68 16.66
CA ASP A 253 -8.18 17.75 17.60
C ASP A 253 -7.99 17.25 19.03
N PHE A 254 -6.81 17.50 19.60
CA PHE A 254 -6.46 17.07 20.95
C PHE A 254 -7.12 17.92 22.03
N PHE A 255 -7.48 19.17 21.72
CA PHE A 255 -8.20 20.05 22.64
C PHE A 255 -9.65 19.60 22.83
N ALA A 256 -10.37 19.32 21.74
CA ALA A 256 -11.77 18.88 21.78
C ALA A 256 -11.94 17.35 21.73
N LYS A 257 -10.84 16.60 21.71
CA LYS A 257 -10.80 15.12 21.60
C LYS A 257 -11.59 14.58 20.39
N ARG A 258 -11.40 15.19 19.22
CA ARG A 258 -12.06 14.80 17.97
C ARG A 258 -11.02 14.24 17.01
N PHE A 259 -11.24 13.00 16.57
CA PHE A 259 -10.25 12.25 15.79
C PHE A 259 -10.92 11.58 14.59
N PRO A 260 -10.16 11.30 13.51
CA PRO A 260 -10.73 10.64 12.35
C PRO A 260 -11.02 9.16 12.66
N LYS A 261 -12.08 8.61 12.06
CA LYS A 261 -12.32 7.16 12.06
C LYS A 261 -11.53 6.54 10.92
N LEU A 262 -10.60 5.64 11.25
CA LEU A 262 -9.74 4.97 10.27
C LEU A 262 -10.02 3.46 10.27
N PRO A 263 -9.77 2.77 9.14
CA PRO A 263 -9.72 1.31 9.11
C PRO A 263 -8.53 0.78 9.94
N GLN A 264 -8.39 -0.55 9.97
CA GLN A 264 -7.37 -1.25 10.74
C GLN A 264 -5.95 -0.69 10.52
N ASN A 265 -5.24 -0.47 11.62
CA ASN A 265 -3.92 0.15 11.62
C ASN A 265 -2.84 -0.76 11.00
N THR A 266 -1.92 -0.15 10.25
CA THR A 266 -0.86 -0.84 9.50
C THR A 266 0.17 -1.51 10.42
N LEU A 267 0.92 -2.49 9.90
CA LEU A 267 1.99 -3.15 10.66
C LEU A 267 3.07 -2.12 11.08
N PHE A 268 3.40 -1.20 10.18
CA PHE A 268 4.35 -0.12 10.44
C PHE A 268 3.88 0.78 11.58
N ALA A 269 2.67 1.33 11.49
CA ALA A 269 2.13 2.25 12.51
C ALA A 269 2.05 1.60 13.90
N ARG A 270 1.54 0.36 13.96
CA ARG A 270 1.46 -0.43 15.20
C ARG A 270 2.83 -0.67 15.83
N THR A 271 3.81 -1.09 15.02
CA THR A 271 5.14 -1.45 15.51
C THR A 271 5.90 -0.23 16.02
N ILE A 272 5.88 0.87 15.26
CA ILE A 272 6.53 2.13 15.67
C ILE A 272 5.90 2.70 16.93
N THR A 273 4.55 2.76 16.98
CA THR A 273 3.85 3.25 18.18
C THR A 273 4.17 2.42 19.41
N ARG A 274 4.27 1.08 19.26
CA ARG A 274 4.70 0.19 20.34
C ARG A 274 6.12 0.53 20.83
N TRP A 275 7.08 0.76 19.94
CA TRP A 275 8.45 1.11 20.37
C TRP A 275 8.54 2.47 21.06
N TYR A 276 7.74 3.46 20.63
CA TYR A 276 7.61 4.72 21.37
C TYR A 276 7.01 4.52 22.77
N ARG A 277 5.96 3.69 22.87
CA ARG A 277 5.33 3.33 24.16
C ARG A 277 6.31 2.67 25.12
N GLU A 278 7.11 1.74 24.61
CA GLU A 278 8.13 1.01 25.36
C GLU A 278 9.37 1.86 25.66
N LYS A 279 9.45 3.08 25.11
CA LYS A 279 10.65 3.94 25.15
C LYS A 279 11.90 3.23 24.61
N ASP A 280 11.72 2.34 23.64
CA ASP A 280 12.81 1.56 23.03
C ASP A 280 13.50 2.38 21.92
N ILE A 281 14.22 3.42 22.35
CA ILE A 281 14.99 4.33 21.49
C ILE A 281 16.00 3.52 20.64
N GLY A 282 16.59 2.48 21.24
CA GLY A 282 17.53 1.60 20.56
C GLY A 282 16.92 0.93 19.33
N ARG A 283 15.70 0.39 19.43
CA ARG A 283 15.01 -0.20 18.27
C ARG A 283 14.65 0.82 17.20
N LEU A 284 14.20 2.02 17.58
CA LEU A 284 13.88 3.10 16.63
C LEU A 284 15.11 3.49 15.80
N LEU A 285 16.25 3.73 16.45
CA LEU A 285 17.51 4.08 15.78
C LEU A 285 18.05 2.94 14.92
N LYS A 286 17.96 1.69 15.40
CA LYS A 286 18.35 0.50 14.62
C LYS A 286 17.48 0.31 13.38
N PHE A 287 16.20 0.62 13.46
CA PHE A 287 15.30 0.61 12.31
C PHE A 287 15.65 1.73 11.32
N LYS A 288 15.86 2.97 11.78
CA LYS A 288 16.29 4.06 10.89
C LYS A 288 17.59 3.73 10.17
N GLY A 289 18.60 3.24 10.89
CA GLY A 289 19.86 2.80 10.29
C GLY A 289 19.71 1.61 9.34
N PHE A 290 18.69 0.75 9.52
CA PHE A 290 18.34 -0.27 8.53
C PHE A 290 17.77 0.35 7.26
N VAL A 291 16.78 1.23 7.39
CA VAL A 291 16.15 1.92 6.25
C VAL A 291 17.17 2.70 5.42
N ASP A 292 18.09 3.40 6.10
CA ASP A 292 19.17 4.17 5.45
C ASP A 292 20.17 3.30 4.69
N ARG A 293 20.43 2.08 5.18
CA ARG A 293 21.30 1.12 4.47
C ARG A 293 20.61 0.48 3.28
N VAL A 294 19.30 0.25 3.36
CA VAL A 294 18.52 -0.28 2.23
C VAL A 294 18.50 0.73 1.09
N ASN A 295 18.37 2.02 1.42
CA ASN A 295 18.49 3.15 0.49
C ASN A 295 17.74 2.98 -0.85
N ILE A 296 16.47 2.56 -0.77
CA ILE A 296 15.58 2.46 -1.93
C ILE A 296 14.50 3.52 -1.88
N ALA A 297 13.97 3.88 -3.05
CA ALA A 297 12.73 4.64 -3.13
C ALA A 297 11.55 3.76 -2.65
N VAL A 298 11.03 4.05 -1.46
CA VAL A 298 9.89 3.36 -0.86
C VAL A 298 8.64 4.19 -1.08
N GLU A 299 7.59 3.58 -1.63
CA GLU A 299 6.26 4.19 -1.65
C GLU A 299 5.56 3.99 -0.32
N VAL A 300 4.56 4.82 -0.04
CA VAL A 300 3.96 4.89 1.28
C VAL A 300 3.21 3.61 1.65
N GLY A 301 2.53 3.00 0.67
CA GLY A 301 1.91 1.68 0.82
C GLY A 301 2.90 0.52 1.00
N GLN A 302 4.21 0.78 0.90
CA GLN A 302 5.26 -0.22 1.02
C GLN A 302 5.97 -0.20 2.38
N LEU A 303 5.61 0.72 3.28
CA LEU A 303 6.21 0.81 4.62
C LEU A 303 6.00 -0.45 5.46
N ASP A 304 4.87 -1.15 5.30
CA ASP A 304 4.61 -2.43 5.97
C ASP A 304 5.55 -3.54 5.50
N HIS A 305 5.86 -3.58 4.20
CA HIS A 305 6.83 -4.53 3.65
C HIS A 305 8.24 -4.25 4.16
N LEU A 306 8.62 -2.97 4.23
CA LEU A 306 9.92 -2.56 4.79
C LEU A 306 10.04 -2.89 6.28
N MET A 307 8.97 -2.66 7.06
CA MET A 307 8.91 -3.04 8.47
C MET A 307 9.01 -4.55 8.64
N ALA A 308 8.26 -5.32 7.85
CA ALA A 308 8.32 -6.78 7.87
C ALA A 308 9.73 -7.31 7.55
N LEU A 309 10.43 -6.72 6.57
CA LEU A 309 11.82 -7.07 6.28
C LEU A 309 12.76 -6.80 7.46
N TYR A 310 12.60 -5.66 8.14
CA TYR A 310 13.38 -5.37 9.33
C TYR A 310 13.10 -6.37 10.47
N LEU A 311 11.84 -6.71 10.71
CA LEU A 311 11.47 -7.68 11.73
C LEU A 311 12.09 -9.05 11.44
N MET A 312 12.10 -9.50 10.17
CA MET A 312 12.82 -10.73 9.77
C MET A 312 14.33 -10.59 9.99
N TYR A 313 14.93 -9.47 9.55
CA TYR A 313 16.36 -9.21 9.71
C TYR A 313 16.84 -9.24 11.16
N ARG A 314 15.95 -8.91 12.10
CA ARG A 314 16.23 -8.90 13.54
C ARG A 314 15.72 -10.13 14.28
N SER A 315 15.15 -11.10 13.58
CA SER A 315 14.49 -12.27 14.16
C SER A 315 13.45 -11.90 15.23
N LEU A 316 12.69 -10.83 14.96
CA LEU A 316 11.60 -10.36 15.81
C LEU A 316 10.26 -10.94 15.35
N GLU A 317 9.26 -10.90 16.24
CA GLU A 317 7.91 -11.37 15.93
C GLU A 317 7.33 -10.65 14.70
N LEU A 318 6.89 -11.44 13.73
CA LEU A 318 6.28 -10.99 12.49
C LEU A 318 4.98 -11.75 12.24
N PRO A 319 3.83 -11.06 12.06
CA PRO A 319 2.58 -11.69 11.66
C PRO A 319 2.77 -12.60 10.42
N PRO A 320 2.24 -13.85 10.43
CA PRO A 320 2.40 -14.78 9.31
C PRO A 320 1.95 -14.20 7.96
N THR A 321 0.90 -13.38 7.97
CA THR A 321 0.33 -12.73 6.78
C THR A 321 1.26 -11.70 6.13
N ALA A 322 2.22 -11.14 6.88
CA ALA A 322 3.12 -10.10 6.38
C ALA A 322 4.40 -10.66 5.72
N ARG A 323 4.70 -11.96 5.92
CA ARG A 323 5.94 -12.60 5.43
C ARG A 323 6.02 -12.66 3.91
N MET A 324 5.00 -13.22 3.26
CA MET A 324 5.00 -13.40 1.80
C MET A 324 4.99 -12.08 1.03
N PRO A 325 4.18 -11.06 1.40
CA PRO A 325 4.28 -9.75 0.77
C PRO A 325 5.68 -9.12 0.92
N ALA A 326 6.32 -9.25 2.09
CA ALA A 326 7.67 -8.73 2.32
C ALA A 326 8.73 -9.44 1.45
N LEU A 327 8.60 -10.76 1.26
CA LEU A 327 9.46 -11.53 0.36
C LEU A 327 9.32 -11.10 -1.10
N ARG A 328 8.08 -10.88 -1.57
CA ARG A 328 7.82 -10.36 -2.92
C ARG A 328 8.45 -8.98 -3.10
N PHE A 329 8.22 -8.08 -2.15
CA PHE A 329 8.82 -6.75 -2.15
C PHE A 329 10.37 -6.79 -2.17
N PHE A 330 10.98 -7.70 -1.41
CA PHE A 330 12.43 -7.92 -1.41
C PHE A 330 12.98 -8.32 -2.80
N ILE A 331 12.29 -9.23 -3.49
CA ILE A 331 12.66 -9.67 -4.84
C ILE A 331 12.44 -8.55 -5.87
N GLU A 332 11.25 -7.93 -5.85
CA GLU A 332 10.85 -6.86 -6.78
C GLU A 332 11.78 -5.65 -6.70
N ARG A 333 12.18 -5.25 -5.49
CA ARG A 333 13.11 -4.14 -5.25
C ARG A 333 14.59 -4.54 -5.35
N ARG A 334 14.89 -5.79 -5.76
CA ARG A 334 16.25 -6.33 -5.93
C ARG A 334 17.13 -6.19 -4.68
N LEU A 335 16.53 -6.33 -3.50
CA LEU A 335 17.22 -6.18 -2.22
C LEU A 335 18.17 -7.34 -1.90
N PHE A 336 18.13 -8.41 -2.69
CA PHE A 336 19.10 -9.50 -2.65
C PHE A 336 20.55 -9.07 -2.94
N ARG A 337 20.76 -7.86 -3.49
CA ARG A 337 22.08 -7.24 -3.60
C ARG A 337 22.71 -6.89 -2.25
N ILE A 338 21.93 -6.88 -1.16
CA ILE A 338 22.41 -6.66 0.21
C ILE A 338 22.67 -8.04 0.84
N PRO A 339 23.93 -8.50 0.96
CA PRO A 339 24.22 -9.90 1.31
C PRO A 339 23.64 -10.33 2.65
N GLN A 340 23.67 -9.44 3.66
CA GLN A 340 23.15 -9.73 5.00
C GLN A 340 21.64 -9.91 5.00
N LEU A 341 20.92 -9.23 4.11
CA LEU A 341 19.48 -9.43 3.95
C LEU A 341 19.21 -10.74 3.20
N LEU A 342 19.98 -11.03 2.16
CA LEU A 342 19.84 -12.28 1.41
C LEU A 342 20.02 -13.51 2.31
N ASP A 343 21.04 -13.52 3.18
CA ASP A 343 21.26 -14.62 4.14
C ASP A 343 20.06 -14.85 5.06
N VAL A 344 19.46 -13.77 5.59
CA VAL A 344 18.26 -13.86 6.43
C VAL A 344 17.10 -14.46 5.64
N ILE A 345 16.87 -13.97 4.41
CA ILE A 345 15.77 -14.42 3.57
C ILE A 345 15.93 -15.88 3.17
N ILE A 346 17.16 -16.32 2.87
CA ILE A 346 17.48 -17.73 2.60
C ILE A 346 17.11 -18.61 3.80
N ASN A 347 17.46 -18.20 5.02
CA ASN A 347 17.14 -18.97 6.22
C ASN A 347 15.63 -19.03 6.48
N VAL A 348 14.92 -17.91 6.34
CA VAL A 348 13.45 -17.86 6.46
C VAL A 348 12.79 -18.78 5.43
N LEU A 349 13.23 -18.74 4.17
CA LEU A 349 12.70 -19.61 3.12
C LEU A 349 13.03 -21.08 3.37
N LYS A 350 14.22 -21.40 3.91
CA LYS A 350 14.60 -22.76 4.28
C LYS A 350 13.65 -23.35 5.32
N GLU A 351 13.36 -22.61 6.39
CA GLU A 351 12.44 -23.01 7.46
C GLU A 351 10.99 -23.14 6.96
N GLN A 352 10.54 -22.25 6.07
CA GLN A 352 9.14 -22.23 5.62
C GLN A 352 8.84 -23.15 4.44
N ALA A 353 9.81 -23.41 3.57
CA ALA A 353 9.64 -24.30 2.43
C ALA A 353 9.38 -25.76 2.85
N GLU A 354 9.61 -26.12 4.12
CA GLU A 354 9.19 -27.40 4.70
C GLU A 354 7.68 -27.55 4.75
N ASN A 355 6.96 -26.43 4.87
CA ASN A 355 5.55 -26.42 5.27
C ASN A 355 4.63 -25.68 4.28
N SER A 356 5.18 -25.03 3.24
CA SER A 356 4.39 -24.20 2.30
C SER A 356 4.89 -24.25 0.85
N GLY A 357 4.01 -24.63 -0.07
CA GLY A 357 4.24 -24.55 -1.51
C GLY A 357 4.35 -23.11 -2.04
N GLU A 358 3.95 -22.10 -1.27
CA GLU A 358 4.16 -20.70 -1.61
C GLU A 358 5.60 -20.25 -1.33
N ALA A 359 6.19 -20.72 -0.23
CA ALA A 359 7.60 -20.48 0.09
C ALA A 359 8.54 -21.13 -0.95
N ALA A 360 8.20 -22.33 -1.45
CA ALA A 360 8.92 -22.97 -2.55
C ALA A 360 8.89 -22.14 -3.84
N ARG A 361 7.73 -21.54 -4.18
CA ARG A 361 7.61 -20.63 -5.33
C ARG A 361 8.41 -19.34 -5.14
N ALA A 362 8.42 -18.78 -3.94
CA ALA A 362 9.23 -17.61 -3.63
C ALA A 362 10.73 -17.91 -3.70
N LEU A 363 11.18 -19.08 -3.23
CA LEU A 363 12.56 -19.54 -3.38
C LEU A 363 12.98 -19.68 -4.84
N GLN A 364 12.11 -20.27 -5.67
CA GLN A 364 12.33 -20.37 -7.12
C GLN A 364 12.42 -18.96 -7.76
N ALA A 365 11.50 -18.06 -7.43
CA ALA A 365 11.50 -16.70 -7.95
C ALA A 365 12.76 -15.92 -7.54
N LEU A 366 13.20 -16.08 -6.29
CA LEU A 366 14.44 -15.49 -5.79
C LEU A 366 15.65 -16.02 -6.58
N TYR A 367 15.78 -17.34 -6.73
CA TYR A 367 16.89 -17.93 -7.50
C TYR A 367 16.93 -17.43 -8.95
N GLN A 368 15.78 -17.34 -9.63
CA GLN A 368 15.72 -16.78 -10.98
C GLN A 368 16.17 -15.31 -11.01
N ALA A 369 15.67 -14.48 -10.09
CA ALA A 369 16.05 -13.07 -10.01
C ALA A 369 17.56 -12.87 -9.73
N VAL A 370 18.14 -13.71 -8.86
CA VAL A 370 19.59 -13.72 -8.60
C VAL A 370 20.37 -14.12 -9.86
N ARG A 371 19.96 -15.20 -10.52
CA ARG A 371 20.63 -15.73 -11.71
C ARG A 371 20.60 -14.74 -12.88
N ASP A 372 19.45 -14.09 -13.10
CA ASP A 372 19.24 -13.19 -14.22
C ASP A 372 20.01 -11.87 -14.07
N THR A 373 20.33 -11.48 -12.83
CA THR A 373 21.14 -10.27 -12.57
C THR A 373 22.64 -10.52 -12.65
N GLY A 374 23.12 -11.71 -12.25
CA GLY A 374 24.56 -12.06 -12.29
C GLY A 374 25.44 -11.24 -11.34
N GLU A 375 24.85 -10.44 -10.45
CA GLU A 375 25.53 -9.46 -9.59
C GLU A 375 25.79 -9.95 -8.16
N ILE A 376 25.50 -11.22 -7.86
CA ILE A 376 25.60 -11.79 -6.51
C ILE A 376 26.79 -12.74 -6.41
N ASP A 377 27.39 -12.79 -5.21
CA ASP A 377 28.38 -13.78 -4.80
C ASP A 377 28.01 -15.20 -5.28
N PRO A 378 28.91 -15.88 -6.02
CA PRO A 378 28.73 -17.28 -6.44
C PRO A 378 28.36 -18.23 -5.29
N ILE A 379 28.85 -17.98 -4.07
CA ILE A 379 28.56 -18.80 -2.89
C ILE A 379 27.07 -18.74 -2.54
N GLN A 380 26.46 -17.54 -2.60
CA GLN A 380 25.04 -17.37 -2.28
C GLN A 380 24.14 -17.95 -3.38
N THR A 381 24.55 -17.81 -4.63
CA THR A 381 23.86 -18.41 -5.77
C THR A 381 23.86 -19.94 -5.68
N GLU A 382 25.00 -20.53 -5.31
CA GLU A 382 25.14 -21.97 -5.12
C GLU A 382 24.33 -22.47 -3.91
N ARG A 383 24.28 -21.71 -2.80
CA ARG A 383 23.39 -22.03 -1.66
C ARG A 383 21.91 -22.07 -2.05
N LEU A 384 21.45 -21.08 -2.82
CA LEU A 384 20.07 -21.05 -3.33
C LEU A 384 19.78 -22.25 -4.23
N ARG A 385 20.74 -22.59 -5.11
CA ARG A 385 20.65 -23.76 -5.98
C ARG A 385 20.55 -25.06 -5.17
N GLN A 386 21.41 -25.26 -4.18
CA GLN A 386 21.41 -26.44 -3.32
C GLN A 386 20.08 -26.59 -2.57
N LEU A 387 19.51 -25.49 -2.05
CA LEU A 387 18.21 -25.50 -1.40
C LEU A 387 17.08 -25.88 -2.37
N LEU A 388 17.14 -25.43 -3.63
CA LEU A 388 16.20 -25.85 -4.66
C LEU A 388 16.39 -27.31 -5.08
N GLU A 389 17.63 -27.79 -5.16
CA GLU A 389 17.95 -29.18 -5.52
C GLU A 389 17.54 -30.17 -4.42
N GLN A 390 17.76 -29.84 -3.15
CA GLN A 390 17.26 -30.60 -1.99
C GLN A 390 15.72 -30.70 -1.96
N ARG A 391 15.04 -29.77 -2.64
CA ARG A 391 13.58 -29.65 -2.71
C ARG A 391 12.98 -30.13 -4.01
N ARG A 392 13.78 -30.41 -5.05
CA ARG A 392 13.27 -31.18 -6.18
C ARG A 392 12.74 -32.46 -5.56
N PRO A 393 11.46 -32.82 -5.80
CA PRO A 393 11.00 -34.12 -5.39
C PRO A 393 12.04 -35.13 -5.87
N GLN A 394 12.53 -35.99 -4.96
CA GLN A 394 13.35 -37.13 -5.38
C GLN A 394 12.68 -37.68 -6.64
N PRO A 395 13.43 -37.94 -7.73
CA PRO A 395 12.81 -38.58 -8.88
C PRO A 395 12.11 -39.80 -8.30
N ALA A 396 10.77 -39.82 -8.43
CA ALA A 396 9.99 -40.95 -7.97
C ALA A 396 10.70 -42.19 -8.53
N PRO A 397 10.81 -43.29 -7.76
CA PRO A 397 11.38 -44.52 -8.27
C PRO A 397 10.79 -44.73 -9.66
N SER A 398 11.67 -44.83 -10.64
CA SER A 398 11.33 -44.75 -12.05
C SER A 398 10.09 -45.60 -12.28
N LEU A 399 9.08 -45.00 -12.93
CA LEU A 399 8.02 -45.72 -13.62
C LEU A 399 8.58 -47.02 -14.19
N ASP A 400 7.76 -48.06 -14.24
CA ASP A 400 7.98 -49.13 -15.21
C ASP A 400 8.37 -48.44 -16.55
N PRO A 401 9.59 -48.66 -17.07
CA PRO A 401 10.07 -47.97 -18.27
C PRO A 401 9.09 -48.06 -19.44
N GLU A 402 8.32 -49.15 -19.49
CA GLU A 402 7.26 -49.35 -20.47
C GLU A 402 6.10 -48.36 -20.26
N LEU A 403 5.59 -48.20 -19.03
CA LEU A 403 4.50 -47.27 -18.72
C LEU A 403 4.90 -45.81 -18.95
N ASN A 404 6.15 -45.44 -18.67
CA ASN A 404 6.64 -44.08 -18.96
C ASN A 404 6.71 -43.81 -20.46
N THR A 405 7.16 -44.79 -21.24
CA THR A 405 7.25 -44.68 -22.70
C THR A 405 5.85 -44.52 -23.30
N GLU A 406 4.88 -45.30 -22.83
CA GLU A 406 3.49 -45.19 -23.27
C GLU A 406 2.84 -43.87 -22.83
N ALA A 407 3.10 -43.39 -21.62
CA ALA A 407 2.66 -42.06 -21.18
C ALA A 407 3.24 -40.93 -22.06
N LEU A 408 4.49 -41.08 -22.51
CA LEU A 408 5.13 -40.15 -23.41
C LEU A 408 4.52 -40.20 -24.82
N ASN A 409 4.12 -41.39 -25.28
CA ASN A 409 3.38 -41.55 -26.53
C ASN A 409 2.01 -40.87 -26.46
N VAL A 410 1.28 -41.07 -25.36
CA VAL A 410 0.01 -40.37 -25.08
C VAL A 410 0.21 -38.86 -25.09
N SER A 411 1.28 -38.32 -24.48
CA SER A 411 1.53 -36.87 -24.45
C SER A 411 1.76 -36.25 -25.84
N ARG A 412 2.21 -37.06 -26.80
CA ARG A 412 2.45 -36.67 -28.20
C ARG A 412 1.27 -36.98 -29.12
N SER A 413 0.27 -37.70 -28.64
CA SER A 413 -0.90 -38.07 -29.44
C SER A 413 -1.81 -36.88 -29.71
N SER A 414 -2.44 -36.89 -30.90
CA SER A 414 -3.54 -35.99 -31.24
C SER A 414 -4.87 -36.42 -30.61
N ASN A 415 -5.00 -37.66 -30.15
CA ASN A 415 -6.16 -38.21 -29.43
C ASN A 415 -5.77 -38.66 -28.02
N LYS A 416 -5.28 -37.71 -27.21
CA LYS A 416 -4.68 -37.98 -25.90
C LYS A 416 -5.62 -38.77 -24.98
N ALA A 417 -6.88 -38.35 -24.85
CA ALA A 417 -7.84 -39.02 -23.97
C ALA A 417 -8.20 -40.42 -24.46
N GLY A 418 -8.34 -40.63 -25.77
CA GLY A 418 -8.62 -41.96 -26.34
C GLY A 418 -7.49 -42.95 -26.09
N ASP A 419 -6.24 -42.53 -26.36
CA ASP A 419 -5.06 -43.38 -26.18
C ASP A 419 -4.76 -43.65 -24.70
N ALA A 420 -4.91 -42.62 -23.85
CA ALA A 420 -4.84 -42.77 -22.40
C ALA A 420 -5.90 -43.75 -21.88
N LEU A 421 -7.14 -43.65 -22.36
CA LEU A 421 -8.22 -44.54 -21.95
C LEU A 421 -7.95 -45.99 -22.36
N ALA A 422 -7.47 -46.22 -23.58
CA ALA A 422 -7.14 -47.55 -24.08
C ALA A 422 -6.02 -48.20 -23.24
N LEU A 423 -4.97 -47.44 -22.93
CA LEU A 423 -3.87 -47.87 -22.08
C LEU A 423 -4.34 -48.16 -20.64
N LEU A 424 -5.09 -47.24 -20.03
CA LEU A 424 -5.60 -47.41 -18.67
C LEU A 424 -6.57 -48.58 -18.56
N LYS A 425 -7.39 -48.85 -19.58
CA LYS A 425 -8.23 -50.07 -19.64
C LYS A 425 -7.39 -51.34 -19.71
N LYS A 426 -6.33 -51.34 -20.52
CA LYS A 426 -5.39 -52.47 -20.63
C LYS A 426 -4.70 -52.75 -19.28
N LEU A 427 -4.29 -51.70 -18.57
CA LEU A 427 -3.59 -51.81 -17.28
C LEU A 427 -4.53 -52.11 -16.10
N ALA A 428 -5.76 -51.60 -16.11
CA ALA A 428 -6.75 -51.88 -15.08
C ALA A 428 -7.24 -53.34 -15.12
N GLY A 429 -7.15 -54.01 -16.28
CA GLY A 429 -7.67 -55.36 -16.46
C GLY A 429 -9.17 -55.44 -16.13
N SER A 430 -9.59 -56.53 -15.47
CA SER A 430 -10.99 -56.77 -15.07
C SER A 430 -11.37 -56.18 -13.70
N GLY A 431 -10.46 -55.49 -13.00
CA GLY A 431 -10.64 -55.13 -11.59
C GLY A 431 -10.42 -53.65 -11.28
N ASP A 432 -11.42 -53.04 -10.62
CA ASP A 432 -11.35 -51.68 -10.04
C ASP A 432 -10.31 -51.63 -8.91
N GLY A 433 -9.02 -51.51 -9.24
CA GLY A 433 -7.96 -51.54 -8.23
C GLY A 433 -6.53 -51.75 -8.71
N ALA A 434 -6.34 -52.30 -9.91
CA ALA A 434 -5.07 -52.90 -10.32
C ALA A 434 -3.89 -51.91 -10.43
N ILE A 435 -4.14 -50.64 -10.74
CA ILE A 435 -3.07 -49.64 -10.90
C ILE A 435 -2.82 -48.91 -9.56
N PRO A 436 -1.61 -48.94 -9.01
CA PRO A 436 -1.25 -48.14 -7.83
C PRO A 436 -1.49 -46.64 -8.07
N VAL A 437 -2.00 -45.91 -7.06
CA VAL A 437 -2.26 -44.46 -7.17
C VAL A 437 -1.02 -43.67 -7.61
N ARG A 438 0.16 -44.09 -7.13
CA ARG A 438 1.45 -43.47 -7.49
C ARG A 438 1.77 -43.60 -8.97
N GLU A 439 1.46 -44.73 -9.59
CA GLU A 439 1.68 -44.95 -11.03
C GLU A 439 0.69 -44.14 -11.86
N LEU A 440 -0.56 -44.05 -11.44
CA LEU A 440 -1.55 -43.16 -12.06
C LEU A 440 -1.11 -41.70 -12.00
N ASP A 441 -0.67 -41.23 -10.82
CA ASP A 441 -0.20 -39.85 -10.65
C ASP A 441 1.03 -39.55 -11.52
N SER A 442 1.93 -40.53 -11.66
CA SER A 442 3.09 -40.42 -12.53
C SER A 442 2.68 -40.40 -14.02
N PHE A 443 1.77 -41.28 -14.42
CA PHE A 443 1.20 -41.32 -15.76
C PHE A 443 0.60 -39.98 -16.17
N PHE A 444 -0.30 -39.41 -15.36
CA PHE A 444 -0.96 -38.13 -15.69
C PHE A 444 0.03 -36.96 -15.71
N ARG A 445 1.06 -36.99 -14.85
CA ARG A 445 2.14 -36.00 -14.88
C ARG A 445 2.92 -36.04 -16.20
N THR A 446 3.18 -37.22 -16.75
CA THR A 446 3.90 -37.38 -18.02
C THR A 446 2.99 -37.11 -19.23
N ALA A 447 1.74 -37.58 -19.19
CA ALA A 447 0.79 -37.46 -20.30
C ALA A 447 0.26 -36.02 -20.48
N TRP A 448 0.08 -35.28 -19.38
CA TRP A 448 -0.31 -33.86 -19.37
C TRP A 448 0.72 -33.02 -18.60
N PRO A 449 1.90 -32.74 -19.20
CA PRO A 449 2.99 -32.04 -18.52
C PRO A 449 2.62 -30.60 -18.11
N GLU A 450 1.68 -29.98 -18.83
CA GLU A 450 1.15 -28.64 -18.52
C GLU A 450 0.21 -28.63 -17.30
N GLY A 451 -0.16 -29.80 -16.75
CA GLY A 451 -1.06 -29.91 -15.60
C GLY A 451 -2.49 -29.43 -15.87
N LEU A 452 -2.93 -29.49 -17.13
CA LEU A 452 -4.24 -29.04 -17.59
C LEU A 452 -4.87 -30.11 -18.48
N ILE A 453 -5.95 -30.73 -18.02
CA ILE A 453 -6.76 -31.67 -18.81
C ILE A 453 -8.05 -30.97 -19.17
N GLN A 454 -8.35 -30.81 -20.46
CA GLN A 454 -9.57 -30.14 -20.91
C GLN A 454 -10.83 -30.92 -20.45
N PRO A 455 -11.98 -30.25 -20.23
CA PRO A 455 -13.18 -30.91 -19.71
C PRO A 455 -13.67 -32.10 -20.55
N ASP A 456 -13.49 -32.06 -21.87
CA ASP A 456 -13.81 -33.14 -22.81
C ASP A 456 -12.89 -34.35 -22.63
N ASP A 457 -11.58 -34.13 -22.55
CA ASP A 457 -10.58 -35.16 -22.26
C ASP A 457 -10.82 -35.78 -20.88
N ALA A 458 -11.08 -34.94 -19.87
CA ALA A 458 -11.34 -35.37 -18.50
C ALA A 458 -12.60 -36.23 -18.42
N LEU A 459 -13.67 -35.83 -19.12
CA LEU A 459 -14.92 -36.57 -19.18
C LEU A 459 -14.77 -37.90 -19.94
N ALA A 460 -14.03 -37.90 -21.05
CA ALA A 460 -13.74 -39.10 -21.84
C ALA A 460 -12.96 -40.15 -21.03
N LEU A 461 -12.15 -39.70 -20.07
CA LEU A 461 -11.41 -40.55 -19.15
C LEU A 461 -12.26 -40.97 -17.93
N ALA A 462 -12.76 -40.01 -17.16
CA ALA A 462 -13.44 -40.27 -15.90
C ALA A 462 -14.83 -40.89 -16.08
N GLY A 463 -15.48 -40.69 -17.23
CA GLY A 463 -16.78 -41.29 -17.51
C GLY A 463 -16.75 -42.82 -17.55
N PRO A 464 -15.85 -43.45 -18.34
CA PRO A 464 -15.75 -44.90 -18.41
C PRO A 464 -15.09 -45.58 -17.21
N LEU A 465 -14.16 -44.91 -16.51
CA LEU A 465 -13.38 -45.50 -15.40
C LEU A 465 -13.32 -44.58 -14.15
N PRO A 466 -14.46 -44.12 -13.60
CA PRO A 466 -14.46 -43.11 -12.54
C PRO A 466 -13.72 -43.56 -11.28
N LYS A 467 -13.90 -44.83 -10.87
CA LYS A 467 -13.28 -45.39 -9.65
C LYS A 467 -11.76 -45.55 -9.75
N VAL A 468 -11.23 -45.74 -10.96
CA VAL A 468 -9.78 -45.87 -11.19
C VAL A 468 -9.14 -44.50 -11.25
N ILE A 469 -9.73 -43.60 -12.06
CA ILE A 469 -9.10 -42.33 -12.43
C ILE A 469 -9.21 -41.29 -11.31
N LEU A 470 -10.35 -41.22 -10.62
CA LEU A 470 -10.57 -40.23 -9.56
C LEU A 470 -9.76 -40.50 -8.28
N ARG A 471 -9.07 -41.65 -8.21
CA ARG A 471 -8.05 -41.92 -7.17
C ARG A 471 -6.75 -41.15 -7.39
N SER A 472 -6.48 -40.69 -8.61
CA SER A 472 -5.27 -39.93 -8.94
C SER A 472 -5.42 -38.47 -8.53
N ASN A 473 -4.57 -38.04 -7.60
CA ASN A 473 -4.47 -36.63 -7.22
C ASN A 473 -4.12 -35.76 -8.42
N ARG A 474 -3.22 -36.25 -9.30
CA ARG A 474 -2.78 -35.50 -10.47
C ARG A 474 -3.86 -35.37 -11.54
N PHE A 475 -4.65 -36.41 -11.75
CA PHE A 475 -5.82 -36.30 -12.63
C PHE A 475 -6.80 -35.26 -12.09
N VAL A 476 -7.22 -35.40 -10.82
CA VAL A 476 -8.23 -34.51 -10.22
C VAL A 476 -7.73 -33.06 -10.24
N GLU A 477 -6.48 -32.82 -9.85
CA GLU A 477 -5.88 -31.48 -9.91
C GLU A 477 -5.88 -30.93 -11.34
N SER A 478 -5.47 -31.72 -12.33
CA SER A 478 -5.37 -31.26 -13.73
C SER A 478 -6.74 -31.06 -14.38
N ALA A 479 -7.73 -31.86 -14.02
CA ALA A 479 -9.11 -31.71 -14.44
C ALA A 479 -9.77 -30.46 -13.82
N VAL A 480 -9.53 -30.20 -12.54
CA VAL A 480 -9.95 -28.94 -11.89
C VAL A 480 -9.28 -27.75 -12.56
N ASN A 481 -7.98 -27.81 -12.85
CA ASN A 481 -7.30 -26.74 -13.58
C ASN A 481 -7.91 -26.53 -14.97
N GLY A 482 -8.29 -27.59 -15.68
CA GLY A 482 -8.98 -27.49 -16.96
C GLY A 482 -10.35 -26.83 -16.85
N LEU A 483 -11.16 -27.23 -15.86
CA LEU A 483 -12.45 -26.59 -15.58
C LEU A 483 -12.32 -25.11 -15.23
N LEU A 484 -11.31 -24.74 -14.45
CA LEU A 484 -11.01 -23.34 -14.14
C LEU A 484 -10.65 -22.50 -15.39
N HIS A 485 -10.28 -23.14 -16.51
CA HIS A 485 -10.07 -22.49 -17.81
C HIS A 485 -11.27 -22.62 -18.76
N ALA A 486 -12.30 -23.40 -18.40
CA ALA A 486 -13.49 -23.58 -19.23
C ALA A 486 -14.28 -22.27 -19.34
N GLN A 487 -14.69 -21.92 -20.56
CA GLN A 487 -15.37 -20.64 -20.83
C GLN A 487 -16.77 -20.59 -20.23
N ASP A 488 -17.42 -21.73 -20.08
CA ASP A 488 -18.78 -21.91 -19.61
C ASP A 488 -18.87 -22.29 -18.12
N LEU A 489 -17.77 -22.26 -17.36
CA LEU A 489 -17.73 -22.71 -15.94
C LEU A 489 -18.85 -22.10 -15.06
N LEU A 490 -19.12 -20.80 -15.19
CA LEU A 490 -20.12 -20.09 -14.38
C LEU A 490 -21.52 -20.09 -14.98
N ALA A 491 -21.67 -20.56 -16.22
CA ALA A 491 -22.91 -20.54 -17.00
C ALA A 491 -23.11 -21.85 -17.76
N SER A 492 -22.68 -22.97 -17.18
CA SER A 492 -22.68 -24.25 -17.86
C SER A 492 -24.12 -24.72 -18.07
N GLU A 493 -24.52 -24.91 -19.31
CA GLU A 493 -25.85 -25.43 -19.63
C GLU A 493 -25.99 -26.87 -19.14
N SER A 494 -27.21 -27.25 -18.73
CA SER A 494 -27.50 -28.63 -18.32
C SER A 494 -27.17 -29.59 -19.47
N GLY A 495 -26.29 -30.55 -19.23
CA GLY A 495 -25.86 -31.53 -20.24
C GLY A 495 -24.61 -31.13 -21.03
N SER A 496 -24.09 -29.91 -20.84
CA SER A 496 -22.77 -29.50 -21.36
C SER A 496 -21.65 -30.40 -20.81
N ILE A 497 -20.52 -30.47 -21.54
CA ILE A 497 -19.33 -31.22 -21.11
C ILE A 497 -18.86 -30.77 -19.72
N THR A 498 -18.78 -29.44 -19.52
CA THR A 498 -18.42 -28.83 -18.25
C THR A 498 -19.39 -29.23 -17.14
N SER A 499 -20.71 -29.14 -17.35
CA SER A 499 -21.70 -29.53 -16.32
C SER A 499 -21.60 -31.01 -15.95
N ARG A 500 -21.36 -31.90 -16.91
CA ARG A 500 -21.21 -33.34 -16.67
C ARG A 500 -19.94 -33.65 -15.90
N MET A 501 -18.83 -32.99 -16.22
CA MET A 501 -17.58 -33.15 -15.48
C MET A 501 -17.68 -32.59 -14.06
N LEU A 502 -18.35 -31.45 -13.87
CA LEU A 502 -18.65 -30.89 -12.55
C LEU A 502 -19.50 -31.86 -11.71
N GLN A 503 -20.47 -32.55 -12.31
CA GLN A 503 -21.26 -33.56 -11.61
C GLN A 503 -20.38 -34.73 -11.12
N ILE A 504 -19.47 -35.23 -11.95
CA ILE A 504 -18.53 -36.29 -11.56
C ILE A 504 -17.67 -35.86 -10.36
N LEU A 505 -17.18 -34.60 -10.38
CA LEU A 505 -16.37 -34.05 -9.28
C LEU A 505 -17.19 -33.78 -8.01
N LYS A 506 -18.47 -33.43 -8.13
CA LYS A 506 -19.39 -33.27 -7.01
C LYS A 506 -19.72 -34.63 -6.36
N ASP A 507 -19.88 -35.66 -7.18
CA ASP A 507 -20.03 -37.04 -6.68
C ASP A 507 -18.75 -37.51 -5.98
N LEU A 508 -17.57 -37.09 -6.47
CA LEU A 508 -16.29 -37.33 -5.81
C LEU A 508 -16.20 -36.63 -4.45
N GLU A 509 -16.60 -35.36 -4.34
CA GLU A 509 -16.62 -34.60 -3.07
C GLU A 509 -17.46 -35.30 -1.99
N SER A 510 -18.55 -35.96 -2.41
CA SER A 510 -19.45 -36.72 -1.54
C SER A 510 -19.00 -38.16 -1.27
N SER A 511 -17.91 -38.61 -1.89
CA SER A 511 -17.40 -40.00 -1.82
C SER A 511 -16.29 -40.18 -0.78
N PRO A 512 -16.09 -41.38 -0.21
CA PRO A 512 -14.93 -41.68 0.64
C PRO A 512 -13.57 -41.39 -0.02
N LEU A 513 -13.50 -41.43 -1.36
CA LEU A 513 -12.29 -41.08 -2.12
C LEU A 513 -11.86 -39.61 -1.93
N HIS A 514 -12.78 -38.72 -1.56
CA HIS A 514 -12.45 -37.32 -1.26
C HIS A 514 -11.39 -37.18 -0.14
N GLN A 515 -11.45 -38.06 0.87
CA GLN A 515 -10.54 -38.02 2.01
C GLN A 515 -9.13 -38.52 1.64
N THR A 516 -9.00 -39.27 0.54
CA THR A 516 -7.70 -39.76 0.05
C THR A 516 -6.96 -38.74 -0.82
N LEU A 517 -7.62 -37.63 -1.17
CA LEU A 517 -6.99 -36.53 -1.91
C LEU A 517 -6.03 -35.75 -1.01
N GLU A 518 -4.92 -35.29 -1.58
CA GLU A 518 -4.03 -34.32 -0.95
C GLU A 518 -4.79 -33.03 -0.61
N ASP A 519 -4.49 -32.42 0.54
CA ASP A 519 -5.22 -31.24 1.04
C ASP A 519 -5.25 -30.08 0.04
N GLY A 520 -4.16 -29.89 -0.72
CA GLY A 520 -4.09 -28.87 -1.77
C GLY A 520 -5.04 -29.15 -2.95
N THR A 521 -5.18 -30.40 -3.35
CA THR A 521 -6.11 -30.83 -4.41
C THR A 521 -7.55 -30.73 -3.92
N ARG A 522 -7.80 -31.12 -2.67
CA ARG A 522 -9.11 -30.99 -2.02
C ARG A 522 -9.58 -29.54 -1.98
N ALA A 523 -8.75 -28.63 -1.51
CA ALA A 523 -9.07 -27.20 -1.45
C ALA A 523 -9.35 -26.60 -2.84
N LYS A 524 -8.59 -27.02 -3.88
CA LYS A 524 -8.85 -26.60 -5.26
C LYS A 524 -10.19 -27.10 -5.78
N LEU A 525 -10.53 -28.36 -5.51
CA LEU A 525 -11.80 -28.96 -5.86
C LEU A 525 -12.97 -28.21 -5.23
N GLU A 526 -12.93 -28.00 -3.90
CA GLU A 526 -13.96 -27.27 -3.16
C GLU A 526 -14.16 -25.85 -3.70
N ASN A 527 -13.06 -25.14 -3.98
CA ASN A 527 -13.13 -23.79 -4.54
C ASN A 527 -13.72 -23.79 -5.96
N CYS A 528 -13.36 -24.77 -6.80
CA CYS A 528 -13.93 -24.91 -8.13
C CYS A 528 -15.44 -25.19 -8.08
N LEU A 529 -15.90 -26.04 -7.16
CA LEU A 529 -17.32 -26.36 -7.00
C LEU A 529 -18.11 -25.16 -6.45
N LYS A 530 -17.56 -24.38 -5.52
CA LYS A 530 -18.17 -23.12 -5.06
C LYS A 530 -18.39 -22.10 -6.18
N LEU A 531 -17.51 -22.07 -7.18
CA LEU A 531 -17.71 -21.17 -8.33
C LEU A 531 -18.97 -21.50 -9.12
N THR A 532 -19.40 -22.77 -9.14
CA THR A 532 -20.59 -23.18 -9.90
C THR A 532 -21.89 -22.62 -9.34
N THR A 533 -21.95 -22.31 -8.03
CA THR A 533 -23.12 -21.69 -7.39
C THR A 533 -23.00 -20.19 -7.27
N TRP A 534 -21.82 -19.62 -7.61
CA TRP A 534 -21.50 -18.21 -7.39
C TRP A 534 -22.55 -17.25 -7.97
N MET A 535 -23.07 -17.50 -9.19
CA MET A 535 -24.09 -16.64 -9.81
C MET A 535 -25.39 -16.56 -9.00
N ALA A 536 -25.79 -17.67 -8.38
CA ALA A 536 -26.98 -17.74 -7.53
C ALA A 536 -26.70 -17.08 -6.17
N ASP A 537 -25.58 -17.42 -5.55
CA ASP A 537 -25.16 -16.93 -4.23
C ASP A 537 -24.92 -15.41 -4.25
N PHE A 538 -24.29 -14.91 -5.32
CA PHE A 538 -24.00 -13.49 -5.49
C PHE A 538 -25.25 -12.61 -5.46
N SER A 539 -26.36 -13.14 -5.98
CA SER A 539 -27.65 -12.45 -6.00
C SER A 539 -28.27 -12.31 -4.59
N MET A 540 -27.85 -13.15 -3.64
CA MET A 540 -28.34 -13.17 -2.26
C MET A 540 -27.60 -12.22 -1.33
N TYR A 541 -26.43 -11.70 -1.72
CA TYR A 541 -25.67 -10.76 -0.88
C TYR A 541 -26.40 -9.42 -0.71
N LYS A 542 -26.58 -9.03 0.55
CA LYS A 542 -27.35 -7.84 0.94
C LYS A 542 -26.51 -6.56 1.02
N SER A 543 -25.19 -6.67 1.25
CA SER A 543 -24.30 -5.50 1.34
C SER A 543 -23.28 -5.45 0.20
N VAL A 544 -22.90 -4.23 -0.16
CA VAL A 544 -21.88 -3.95 -1.18
C VAL A 544 -20.52 -4.57 -0.78
N ASN A 545 -20.17 -4.58 0.51
CA ASN A 545 -18.92 -5.17 1.00
C ASN A 545 -18.88 -6.71 0.83
N GLN A 546 -20.00 -7.40 1.06
CA GLN A 546 -20.09 -8.85 0.82
C GLN A 546 -19.93 -9.17 -0.67
N GLN A 547 -20.58 -8.38 -1.53
CA GLN A 547 -20.46 -8.51 -2.98
C GLN A 547 -19.01 -8.30 -3.43
N LEU A 548 -18.35 -7.25 -2.92
CA LEU A 548 -16.96 -6.96 -3.28
C LEU A 548 -15.99 -8.06 -2.83
N ALA A 549 -16.13 -8.54 -1.59
CA ALA A 549 -15.30 -9.63 -1.08
C ALA A 549 -15.47 -10.91 -1.91
N SER A 550 -16.71 -11.22 -2.31
CA SER A 550 -17.01 -12.35 -3.18
C SER A 550 -16.36 -12.21 -4.56
N VAL A 551 -16.43 -11.03 -5.19
CA VAL A 551 -15.75 -10.78 -6.48
C VAL A 551 -14.23 -10.94 -6.35
N GLN A 552 -13.63 -10.43 -5.27
CA GLN A 552 -12.19 -10.56 -5.02
C GLN A 552 -11.75 -12.02 -4.86
N GLU A 553 -12.49 -12.79 -4.07
CA GLU A 553 -12.23 -14.23 -3.85
C GLU A 553 -12.35 -15.03 -5.16
N THR A 554 -13.39 -14.75 -5.96
CA THR A 554 -13.58 -15.38 -7.27
C THR A 554 -12.46 -15.00 -8.24
N PHE A 555 -12.02 -13.74 -8.26
CA PHE A 555 -10.90 -13.30 -9.10
C PHE A 555 -9.55 -13.87 -8.68
N ALA A 556 -9.39 -14.23 -7.40
CA ALA A 556 -8.21 -14.92 -6.89
C ALA A 556 -8.22 -16.41 -7.27
N THR A 557 -9.39 -17.03 -7.35
CA THR A 557 -9.56 -18.43 -7.74
C THR A 557 -9.46 -18.63 -9.25
N LEU A 558 -10.05 -17.75 -10.05
CA LEU A 558 -10.07 -17.86 -11.52
C LEU A 558 -8.71 -17.49 -12.15
N PRO A 559 -8.14 -18.34 -13.03
CA PRO A 559 -6.95 -18.02 -13.81
C PRO A 559 -7.14 -16.72 -14.62
N THR A 560 -6.08 -15.91 -14.74
CA THR A 560 -6.11 -14.65 -15.50
C THR A 560 -6.49 -14.84 -16.98
N ARG A 561 -6.16 -16.00 -17.55
CA ARG A 561 -6.50 -16.39 -18.93
C ARG A 561 -7.97 -16.75 -19.13
N ASN A 562 -8.74 -17.04 -18.08
CA ASN A 562 -10.17 -17.29 -18.20
C ASN A 562 -10.93 -15.96 -18.28
N HIS A 563 -10.77 -15.28 -19.42
CA HIS A 563 -11.42 -14.01 -19.68
C HIS A 563 -12.95 -14.12 -19.67
N SER A 564 -13.51 -15.24 -20.14
CA SER A 564 -14.96 -15.47 -20.18
C SER A 564 -15.58 -15.43 -18.77
N SER A 565 -15.11 -16.29 -17.85
CA SER A 565 -15.68 -16.34 -16.50
C SER A 565 -15.40 -15.06 -15.72
N ARG A 566 -14.21 -14.46 -15.84
CA ARG A 566 -13.90 -13.17 -15.17
C ARG A 566 -14.78 -12.04 -15.70
N SER A 567 -15.05 -12.03 -17.01
CA SER A 567 -15.95 -11.08 -17.67
C SER A 567 -17.38 -11.21 -17.15
N GLN A 568 -17.88 -12.45 -17.00
CA GLN A 568 -19.21 -12.73 -16.44
C GLN A 568 -19.34 -12.24 -14.99
N VAL A 569 -18.34 -12.50 -14.14
CA VAL A 569 -18.30 -12.04 -12.74
C VAL A 569 -18.33 -10.51 -12.68
N MET A 570 -17.46 -9.85 -13.45
CA MET A 570 -17.38 -8.39 -13.49
C MET A 570 -18.71 -7.77 -13.99
N GLY A 571 -19.26 -8.31 -15.08
CA GLY A 571 -20.55 -7.87 -15.63
C GLY A 571 -21.70 -8.03 -14.62
N LYS A 572 -21.75 -9.15 -13.89
CA LYS A 572 -22.77 -9.38 -12.86
C LYS A 572 -22.65 -8.40 -11.70
N ALA A 573 -21.41 -8.12 -11.26
CA ALA A 573 -21.15 -7.14 -10.19
C ALA A 573 -21.57 -5.72 -10.60
N ILE A 574 -21.24 -5.30 -11.83
CA ILE A 574 -21.64 -3.99 -12.38
C ILE A 574 -23.17 -3.92 -12.51
N LEU A 575 -23.82 -4.93 -13.06
CA LEU A 575 -25.28 -4.96 -13.19
C LEU A 575 -25.96 -4.86 -11.82
N ARG A 576 -25.42 -5.54 -10.80
CA ARG A 576 -25.93 -5.47 -9.43
C ARG A 576 -25.76 -4.07 -8.84
N PHE A 577 -24.65 -3.39 -9.09
CA PHE A 577 -24.44 -1.99 -8.71
C PHE A 577 -25.46 -1.07 -9.36
N LEU A 578 -25.67 -1.19 -10.67
CA LEU A 578 -26.60 -0.33 -11.42
C LEU A 578 -28.06 -0.50 -10.95
N THR A 579 -28.40 -1.70 -10.47
CA THR A 579 -29.75 -2.04 -9.98
C THR A 579 -29.90 -1.98 -8.46
N ALA A 580 -28.84 -1.60 -7.73
CA ALA A 580 -28.87 -1.52 -6.27
C ALA A 580 -29.85 -0.42 -5.82
N GLN A 581 -30.74 -0.77 -4.89
CA GLN A 581 -31.65 0.18 -4.24
C GLN A 581 -31.27 0.35 -2.78
N GLY A 582 -31.27 1.61 -2.31
CA GLY A 582 -31.01 1.97 -0.91
C GLY A 582 -29.69 2.70 -0.69
N LYS A 583 -29.55 3.26 0.52
CA LYS A 583 -28.39 4.03 0.96
C LYS A 583 -27.32 3.12 1.58
N ASP A 584 -26.68 2.27 0.78
CA ASP A 584 -25.48 1.56 1.24
C ASP A 584 -24.31 2.56 1.22
N GLU A 585 -23.73 2.85 2.40
CA GLU A 585 -22.61 3.79 2.56
C GLU A 585 -21.35 3.38 1.78
N ALA A 586 -21.21 2.10 1.42
CA ALA A 586 -20.08 1.60 0.64
C ALA A 586 -20.27 1.74 -0.88
N LEU A 587 -21.49 2.05 -1.35
CA LEU A 587 -21.83 2.17 -2.78
C LEU A 587 -20.94 3.18 -3.53
N PRO A 588 -20.58 4.37 -2.98
CA PRO A 588 -19.70 5.34 -3.66
C PRO A 588 -18.30 4.81 -3.97
N HIS A 589 -17.83 3.79 -3.24
CA HIS A 589 -16.50 3.21 -3.41
C HIS A 589 -16.50 1.94 -4.26
N PHE A 590 -17.67 1.39 -4.60
CA PHE A 590 -17.78 0.09 -5.25
C PHE A 590 -17.08 0.04 -6.61
N LEU A 591 -17.39 0.98 -7.51
CA LEU A 591 -16.78 1.04 -8.84
C LEU A 591 -15.26 1.25 -8.78
N ASN A 592 -14.79 2.09 -7.86
CA ASN A 592 -13.36 2.28 -7.61
C ASN A 592 -12.68 1.00 -7.12
N ASN A 593 -13.36 0.20 -6.30
CA ASN A 593 -12.83 -1.07 -5.84
C ASN A 593 -12.85 -2.14 -6.94
N LEU A 594 -13.88 -2.18 -7.80
CA LEU A 594 -13.87 -3.03 -9.01
C LEU A 594 -12.74 -2.63 -9.97
N ARG A 595 -12.49 -1.32 -10.15
CA ARG A 595 -11.35 -0.80 -10.92
C ARG A 595 -10.03 -1.37 -10.42
N LYS A 596 -9.82 -1.38 -9.10
CA LYS A 596 -8.62 -1.93 -8.46
C LYS A 596 -8.45 -3.44 -8.64
N ILE A 597 -9.55 -4.18 -8.79
CA ILE A 597 -9.51 -5.63 -9.01
C ILE A 597 -8.99 -5.94 -10.41
N HIS A 598 -9.53 -5.29 -11.44
CA HIS A 598 -9.07 -5.47 -12.81
C HIS A 598 -9.55 -4.35 -13.73
N GLU A 599 -8.77 -3.28 -13.85
CA GLU A 599 -9.18 -2.05 -14.54
C GLU A 599 -9.62 -2.23 -16.01
N PRO A 600 -8.84 -2.88 -16.91
CA PRO A 600 -9.24 -3.00 -18.32
C PRO A 600 -10.60 -3.70 -18.52
N LEU A 601 -10.78 -4.82 -17.81
CA LEU A 601 -12.01 -5.60 -17.84
C LEU A 601 -13.20 -4.86 -17.20
N MET A 602 -12.95 -4.06 -16.15
CA MET A 602 -14.01 -3.26 -15.53
C MET A 602 -14.57 -2.25 -16.53
N TRP A 603 -13.71 -1.53 -17.26
CA TRP A 603 -14.15 -0.56 -18.27
C TRP A 603 -14.91 -1.20 -19.43
N ASP A 604 -14.35 -2.28 -20.00
CA ASP A 604 -15.00 -3.05 -21.06
C ASP A 604 -16.41 -3.52 -20.64
N ARG A 605 -16.52 -4.11 -19.44
CA ARG A 605 -17.79 -4.61 -18.94
C ARG A 605 -18.75 -3.53 -18.50
N LEU A 606 -18.28 -2.37 -18.06
CA LEU A 606 -19.14 -1.24 -17.76
C LEU A 606 -19.86 -0.75 -19.02
N GLY A 607 -19.12 -0.52 -20.11
CA GLY A 607 -19.70 -0.11 -21.39
C GLY A 607 -20.71 -1.13 -21.93
N HIS A 608 -20.31 -2.41 -21.98
CA HIS A 608 -21.20 -3.47 -22.46
C HIS A 608 -22.43 -3.67 -21.56
N THR A 609 -22.30 -3.53 -20.24
CA THR A 609 -23.46 -3.65 -19.33
C THR A 609 -24.44 -2.49 -19.54
N LEU A 610 -23.94 -1.26 -19.69
CA LEU A 610 -24.77 -0.08 -19.95
C LEU A 610 -25.53 -0.20 -21.29
N GLN A 611 -24.87 -0.68 -22.36
CA GLN A 611 -25.52 -0.94 -23.65
C GLN A 611 -26.64 -1.98 -23.58
N GLN A 612 -26.46 -2.99 -22.73
CA GLN A 612 -27.39 -4.12 -22.60
C GLN A 612 -28.50 -3.88 -21.57
N LEU A 613 -28.51 -2.73 -20.88
CA LEU A 613 -29.62 -2.39 -20.00
C LEU A 613 -30.91 -2.31 -20.85
N PRO A 614 -31.97 -3.05 -20.48
CA PRO A 614 -33.27 -2.90 -21.11
C PRO A 614 -33.70 -1.44 -21.12
N ARG A 615 -34.34 -0.95 -22.20
CA ARG A 615 -34.83 0.44 -22.30
C ARG A 615 -35.76 0.88 -21.14
N ASN A 616 -36.31 -0.08 -20.39
CA ASN A 616 -37.19 0.15 -19.24
C ASN A 616 -36.53 -0.17 -17.88
N SER A 617 -35.23 -0.48 -17.84
CA SER A 617 -34.52 -0.74 -16.60
C SER A 617 -34.11 0.57 -15.94
N VAL A 618 -34.65 0.81 -14.74
CA VAL A 618 -34.32 1.99 -13.94
C VAL A 618 -32.97 1.78 -13.26
N ILE A 619 -31.91 2.41 -13.78
CA ILE A 619 -30.71 2.67 -12.98
C ILE A 619 -31.18 3.48 -11.77
N SER A 620 -30.84 3.04 -10.55
CA SER A 620 -31.28 3.81 -9.37
C SER A 620 -30.65 5.21 -9.39
N VAL A 621 -31.40 6.22 -8.93
CA VAL A 621 -30.92 7.62 -8.92
C VAL A 621 -29.59 7.75 -8.15
N ASP A 622 -29.42 6.97 -7.09
CA ASP A 622 -28.20 6.96 -6.29
C ASP A 622 -27.03 6.28 -7.04
N ALA A 623 -27.26 5.14 -7.69
CA ALA A 623 -26.26 4.48 -8.53
C ALA A 623 -25.84 5.38 -9.71
N PHE A 624 -26.79 6.12 -10.29
CA PHE A 624 -26.52 7.07 -11.36
C PHE A 624 -25.61 8.21 -10.90
N LYS A 625 -25.92 8.87 -9.77
CA LYS A 625 -25.10 9.96 -9.23
C LYS A 625 -23.66 9.50 -8.97
N ILE A 626 -23.52 8.29 -8.42
CA ILE A 626 -22.21 7.67 -8.15
C ILE A 626 -21.48 7.36 -9.45
N LEU A 627 -22.17 6.74 -10.42
CA LEU A 627 -21.60 6.40 -11.72
C LEU A 627 -21.16 7.66 -12.49
N PHE A 628 -21.99 8.70 -12.53
CA PHE A 628 -21.67 9.97 -13.17
C PHE A 628 -20.43 10.60 -12.54
N LYS A 629 -20.38 10.69 -11.20
CA LYS A 629 -19.21 11.21 -10.49
C LYS A 629 -17.96 10.38 -10.79
N PHE A 630 -18.08 9.06 -10.73
CA PHE A 630 -16.99 8.13 -11.00
C PHE A 630 -16.42 8.28 -12.42
N LEU A 631 -17.28 8.36 -13.44
CA LEU A 631 -16.86 8.54 -14.83
C LEU A 631 -16.24 9.93 -15.05
N ASN A 632 -16.81 10.98 -14.46
CA ASN A 632 -16.26 12.33 -14.54
C ASN A 632 -14.88 12.42 -13.89
N ASP A 633 -14.69 11.82 -12.72
CA ASP A 633 -13.40 11.76 -12.05
C ASP A 633 -12.37 10.97 -12.89
N ALA A 634 -12.77 9.82 -13.45
CA ALA A 634 -11.92 9.01 -14.32
C ALA A 634 -11.53 9.72 -15.64
N HIS A 635 -12.46 10.46 -16.25
CA HIS A 635 -12.18 11.26 -17.45
C HIS A 635 -11.21 12.41 -17.15
N ARG A 636 -11.30 13.04 -15.97
CA ARG A 636 -10.33 14.05 -15.54
C ARG A 636 -8.94 13.48 -15.28
N GLU A 637 -8.86 12.26 -14.75
CA GLU A 637 -7.59 11.53 -14.56
C GLU A 637 -6.94 11.17 -15.90
N ASN A 638 -7.73 10.81 -16.92
CA ASN A 638 -7.23 10.39 -18.22
C ASN A 638 -8.13 10.87 -19.39
N PRO A 639 -8.00 12.13 -19.83
CA PRO A 639 -8.90 12.73 -20.80
C PRO A 639 -8.78 12.14 -22.21
N ASN A 640 -7.68 11.44 -22.52
CA ASN A 640 -7.41 10.88 -23.85
C ASN A 640 -7.87 9.41 -23.98
N ASN A 641 -8.59 8.86 -23.01
CA ASN A 641 -9.07 7.49 -23.06
C ASN A 641 -10.36 7.40 -23.87
N GLY A 642 -10.25 7.02 -25.15
CA GLY A 642 -11.39 6.91 -26.06
C GLY A 642 -12.50 5.96 -25.58
N LEU A 643 -12.18 4.92 -24.81
CA LEU A 643 -13.20 4.04 -24.21
C LEU A 643 -14.02 4.77 -23.13
N LEU A 644 -13.38 5.62 -22.31
CA LEU A 644 -14.09 6.44 -21.32
C LEU A 644 -14.96 7.50 -22.00
N GLU A 645 -14.49 8.09 -23.09
CA GLU A 645 -15.24 9.06 -23.87
C GLU A 645 -16.52 8.43 -24.46
N THR A 646 -16.38 7.24 -25.06
CA THR A 646 -17.53 6.45 -25.56
C THR A 646 -18.50 6.09 -24.42
N ILE A 647 -18.01 5.60 -23.27
CA ILE A 647 -18.89 5.26 -22.14
C ILE A 647 -19.63 6.49 -21.61
N TYR A 648 -18.95 7.63 -21.49
CA TYR A 648 -19.48 8.87 -20.94
C TYR A 648 -20.51 9.52 -21.87
N TRP A 649 -20.18 9.68 -23.15
CA TRP A 649 -21.03 10.42 -24.09
C TRP A 649 -22.04 9.54 -24.81
N GLU A 650 -21.68 8.33 -25.22
CA GLU A 650 -22.59 7.49 -26.01
C GLU A 650 -23.52 6.67 -25.12
N TYR A 651 -23.02 6.06 -24.04
CA TYR A 651 -23.84 5.13 -23.25
C TYR A 651 -24.56 5.80 -22.09
N LEU A 652 -23.90 6.70 -21.35
CA LEU A 652 -24.54 7.37 -20.21
C LEU A 652 -25.63 8.34 -20.65
N MET A 653 -25.40 9.12 -21.72
CA MET A 653 -26.36 10.11 -22.20
C MET A 653 -27.52 9.49 -22.99
N THR A 654 -27.34 8.32 -23.61
CA THR A 654 -28.42 7.59 -24.31
C THR A 654 -29.28 6.77 -23.35
N ALA A 655 -28.75 6.40 -22.18
CA ALA A 655 -29.53 5.78 -21.11
C ALA A 655 -30.45 6.76 -20.36
N PHE A 656 -30.34 8.06 -20.66
CA PHE A 656 -31.21 9.16 -20.24
C PHE A 656 -32.16 9.52 -21.40
#